data_AF-A0A7J6DI26-F1
#
_entry.id   AF-A0A7J6DI26-F1
#
_cell.length_a   1.000
_cell.length_b   1.000
_cell.length_c   1.000
_cell.angle_alpha   90.00
_cell.angle_beta   90.00
_cell.angle_gamma   90.00
#
_symmetry.space_group_name_H-M   'P 1'
#
loop_
_entity.id
_entity.type
_entity.pdbx_description
1 polymer ?
#
loop_
_entity_poly.entity_id
_entity_poly.type
_entity_poly.pdbx_seq_one_letter_code
_entity_poly.pdbx_strand_id
1 'polypeptide(L)'
;MKKGEIFTLRKDRKEEAVRSDVMASEREYRWTVCAVIVLLIAMCAAHMTDRPASSHPHRKTSVLKMDEASLSVTNEIENNMTLYMVSDHCYKCLPQLLGMIPARPASGTPTTVGFVVGTQHALTLQLNSTSANLDQCNVSFHFGEQGNYSLWVKNLNELSQISCSLITDSEPINSYLPILFAFLVFALLAALSAIWNTVKRLDVVTNLLLRLGSTVETERLINSELGTPNRLVDASMESIIPATTGRRLRSLDTFRGLALVIMVFVNYGGGRYWFFRHESWNGLTVADLVFPWFVFIMGTSIGLSLSGSLRRGVKRTHLLWKIFWRSLQLFLIGVIIVNPNYCQGPLSWDTLRIPGVLQRLGFTYLVVTILDLVVAQDRLTNLSSETCWYSVHDVCLYWPAWLFVIALEAIWLCLTFLLPVPDCPTGYLGPGGIGDFGQYQNCTGGAAGYIDRWLLGNNHIYQTPSSRVVYQSVMSFDPEGVLGSINSILMAFLGLQAGKILLHYRDQHGQIITRFLIWGFILGIISAVLTKCSRNDGFIPVNKNLWSLSYVTTLSCFAFVALVVFYYLVDVKRWWSGAPFFYPGMNSILVYVGHEVFEEYFPFRWKMANSQSHAEHLAQNLVATSIWVVIAYLLYRKKIFWKI
;
A
#
# COMPACT_ATOMS: atom_id res chain seq x y z
N MET A 1 -46.65 26.20 -36.42
CA MET A 1 -45.61 26.30 -35.35
C MET A 1 -44.87 24.99 -35.03
N LYS A 2 -45.41 23.78 -35.24
CA LYS A 2 -44.74 22.52 -34.77
C LYS A 2 -43.63 21.92 -35.64
N LYS A 3 -43.42 22.36 -36.90
CA LYS A 3 -42.34 21.81 -37.77
C LYS A 3 -40.97 22.50 -37.58
N GLY A 4 -40.96 23.75 -37.11
CA GLY A 4 -39.72 24.51 -36.86
C GLY A 4 -38.96 24.01 -35.63
N GLU A 5 -39.68 23.72 -34.54
CA GLU A 5 -39.10 23.26 -33.27
C GLU A 5 -38.45 21.87 -33.35
N ILE A 6 -38.98 20.98 -34.21
CA ILE A 6 -38.42 19.63 -34.38
C ILE A 6 -37.12 19.68 -35.19
N PHE A 7 -36.98 20.65 -36.10
CA PHE A 7 -35.78 20.83 -36.90
C PHE A 7 -34.64 21.48 -36.10
N THR A 8 -34.95 22.43 -35.21
CA THR A 8 -33.99 22.99 -34.24
C THR A 8 -33.54 21.93 -33.23
N LEU A 9 -34.46 21.15 -32.64
CA LEU A 9 -34.12 20.06 -31.71
C LEU A 9 -33.24 18.93 -32.30
N ARG A 10 -33.27 18.76 -33.64
CA ARG A 10 -32.46 17.76 -34.36
C ARG A 10 -31.09 18.32 -34.76
N LYS A 11 -31.02 19.63 -35.03
CA LYS A 11 -29.77 20.37 -35.26
C LYS A 11 -28.96 20.51 -33.97
N ASP A 12 -29.62 20.88 -32.87
CA ASP A 12 -29.01 20.97 -31.53
C ASP A 12 -28.44 19.61 -31.09
N ARG A 13 -29.15 18.50 -31.34
CA ARG A 13 -28.66 17.15 -31.01
C ARG A 13 -27.48 16.68 -31.86
N LYS A 14 -27.41 17.08 -33.14
CA LYS A 14 -26.26 16.80 -34.01
C LYS A 14 -25.05 17.65 -33.61
N GLU A 15 -25.27 18.92 -33.26
CA GLU A 15 -24.22 19.81 -32.73
C GLU A 15 -23.71 19.34 -31.35
N GLU A 16 -24.55 18.77 -30.49
CA GLU A 16 -24.15 18.13 -29.23
C GLU A 16 -23.34 16.85 -29.43
N ALA A 17 -23.70 16.01 -30.42
CA ALA A 17 -22.98 14.78 -30.74
C ALA A 17 -21.58 15.07 -31.34
N VAL A 18 -21.49 16.04 -32.25
CA VAL A 18 -20.20 16.49 -32.82
C VAL A 18 -19.34 17.20 -31.77
N ARG A 19 -19.94 18.01 -30.89
CA ARG A 19 -19.25 18.62 -29.74
C ARG A 19 -18.73 17.57 -28.75
N SER A 20 -19.45 16.47 -28.54
CA SER A 20 -19.01 15.32 -27.74
C SER A 20 -17.77 14.65 -28.32
N ASP A 21 -17.71 14.45 -29.63
CA ASP A 21 -16.61 13.75 -30.31
C ASP A 21 -15.35 14.63 -30.46
N VAL A 22 -15.50 15.93 -30.73
CA VAL A 22 -14.38 16.89 -30.75
C VAL A 22 -13.80 17.11 -29.35
N MET A 23 -14.65 17.18 -28.31
CA MET A 23 -14.21 17.21 -26.91
C MET A 23 -13.56 15.89 -26.46
N ALA A 24 -13.82 14.78 -27.16
CA ALA A 24 -13.17 13.51 -26.89
C ALA A 24 -11.76 13.43 -27.50
N SER A 25 -11.56 14.00 -28.70
CA SER A 25 -10.27 14.06 -29.40
C SER A 25 -9.28 15.04 -28.73
N GLU A 26 -9.70 16.25 -28.35
CA GLU A 26 -8.84 17.18 -27.58
C GLU A 26 -8.42 16.63 -26.21
N ARG A 27 -9.21 15.71 -25.64
CA ARG A 27 -8.94 15.10 -24.33
C ARG A 27 -7.95 13.93 -24.42
N GLU A 28 -7.83 13.28 -25.59
CA GLU A 28 -6.80 12.27 -25.89
C GLU A 28 -5.41 12.90 -25.99
N TYR A 29 -5.28 14.10 -26.58
CA TYR A 29 -4.01 14.85 -26.63
C TYR A 29 -3.54 15.31 -25.24
N ARG A 30 -4.46 15.61 -24.31
CA ARG A 30 -4.13 16.19 -22.99
C ARG A 30 -3.52 15.21 -21.98
N TRP A 31 -3.97 13.96 -21.93
CA TRP A 31 -3.41 12.97 -21.00
C TRP A 31 -2.18 12.27 -21.56
N THR A 32 -2.09 12.14 -22.88
CA THR A 32 -0.86 11.72 -23.55
C THR A 32 0.24 12.78 -23.39
N VAL A 33 -0.08 14.08 -23.51
CA VAL A 33 0.86 15.17 -23.22
C VAL A 33 1.23 15.23 -21.74
N CYS A 34 0.30 15.06 -20.78
CA CYS A 34 0.68 14.95 -19.36
C CYS A 34 1.55 13.72 -19.07
N ALA A 35 1.27 12.57 -19.70
CA ALA A 35 2.09 11.37 -19.55
C ALA A 35 3.49 11.56 -20.14
N VAL A 36 3.59 12.20 -21.31
CA VAL A 36 4.86 12.56 -21.97
C VAL A 36 5.61 13.62 -21.16
N ILE A 37 4.94 14.60 -20.57
CA ILE A 37 5.55 15.62 -19.69
C ILE A 37 6.03 14.98 -18.39
N VAL A 38 5.29 14.05 -17.78
CA VAL A 38 5.75 13.28 -16.61
C VAL A 38 6.97 12.44 -16.95
N LEU A 39 6.98 11.79 -18.13
CA LEU A 39 8.13 11.04 -18.63
C LEU A 39 9.34 11.96 -18.87
N LEU A 40 9.14 13.12 -19.50
CA LEU A 40 10.19 14.09 -19.79
C LEU A 40 10.74 14.75 -18.52
N ILE A 41 9.89 15.08 -17.55
CA ILE A 41 10.32 15.65 -16.26
C ILE A 41 11.04 14.60 -15.42
N ALA A 42 10.58 13.35 -15.40
CA ALA A 42 11.28 12.25 -14.72
C ALA A 42 12.66 11.97 -15.34
N MET A 43 12.78 12.03 -16.66
CA MET A 43 14.07 11.91 -17.35
C MET A 43 14.99 13.11 -17.11
N CYS A 44 14.45 14.33 -17.05
CA CYS A 44 15.23 15.53 -16.71
C CYS A 44 15.69 15.54 -15.25
N ALA A 45 14.85 15.09 -14.32
CA ALA A 45 15.18 15.01 -12.89
C ALA A 45 16.33 14.04 -12.62
N ALA A 46 16.32 12.88 -13.29
CA ALA A 46 17.42 11.90 -13.22
C ALA A 46 18.74 12.49 -13.75
N HIS A 47 18.67 13.32 -14.80
CA HIS A 47 19.84 13.98 -15.38
C HIS A 47 20.38 15.15 -14.54
N MET A 48 19.54 15.86 -13.78
CA MET A 48 19.96 17.01 -12.98
C MET A 48 20.58 16.64 -11.62
N THR A 49 20.40 15.41 -11.15
CA THR A 49 21.07 14.90 -9.92
C THR A 49 22.46 14.33 -10.18
N ASP A 50 22.87 14.20 -11.44
CA ASP A 50 24.20 13.72 -11.82
C ASP A 50 25.21 14.87 -11.72
N ARG A 51 25.62 15.23 -10.50
CA ARG A 51 26.86 16.00 -10.34
C ARG A 51 28.02 15.02 -10.53
N PRO A 52 28.96 15.27 -11.45
CA PRO A 52 30.13 14.43 -11.57
C PRO A 52 30.89 14.47 -10.24
N ALA A 53 31.02 13.31 -9.60
CA ALA A 53 31.86 13.14 -8.43
C ALA A 53 33.26 13.66 -8.78
N SER A 54 33.73 14.67 -8.06
CA SER A 54 35.05 15.26 -8.24
C SER A 54 36.11 14.16 -8.09
N SER A 55 36.88 13.95 -9.16
CA SER A 55 37.98 13.01 -9.21
C SER A 55 39.15 13.49 -8.35
N HIS A 56 39.23 13.00 -7.12
CA HIS A 56 40.49 12.98 -6.36
C HIS A 56 41.02 11.54 -6.28
N PRO A 57 42.25 11.29 -6.76
CA PRO A 57 42.81 9.94 -6.78
C PRO A 57 43.44 9.59 -5.42
N HIS A 58 43.37 8.30 -5.09
CA HIS A 58 44.11 7.58 -4.05
C HIS A 58 43.53 7.51 -2.62
N ARG A 59 42.56 6.61 -2.44
CA ARG A 59 42.67 5.47 -1.50
C ARG A 59 41.67 4.40 -1.93
N LYS A 60 41.98 3.11 -1.77
CA LYS A 60 41.03 2.00 -2.00
C LYS A 60 39.92 2.07 -0.95
N THR A 61 38.98 3.00 -1.09
CA THR A 61 37.70 2.97 -0.38
C THR A 61 36.79 2.05 -1.18
N SER A 62 36.27 0.99 -0.54
CA SER A 62 35.17 0.21 -1.09
C SER A 62 34.07 1.17 -1.52
N VAL A 63 33.57 1.05 -2.76
CA VAL A 63 32.43 1.83 -3.24
C VAL A 63 31.25 1.54 -2.32
N LEU A 64 30.84 2.52 -1.50
CA LEU A 64 29.70 2.41 -0.59
C LEU A 64 28.43 2.18 -1.41
N LYS A 65 27.55 1.29 -0.94
CA LYS A 65 26.24 1.07 -1.57
C LYS A 65 25.23 2.11 -1.07
N MET A 66 24.05 2.09 -1.68
CA MET A 66 22.88 2.81 -1.18
C MET A 66 22.62 2.42 0.30
N ASP A 67 22.24 3.39 1.12
CA ASP A 67 22.00 3.23 2.56
C ASP A 67 23.24 2.82 3.41
N GLU A 68 24.46 3.06 2.92
CA GLU A 68 25.71 2.76 3.65
C GLU A 68 26.54 4.02 3.95
N ALA A 69 27.26 3.99 5.08
CA ALA A 69 28.24 4.99 5.51
C ALA A 69 29.56 4.32 5.92
N SER A 70 30.64 5.09 5.83
CA SER A 70 31.98 4.67 6.26
C SER A 70 32.22 5.07 7.71
N LEU A 71 32.63 4.12 8.55
CA LEU A 71 33.00 4.33 9.95
C LEU A 71 34.45 3.90 10.17
N SER A 72 35.33 4.84 10.49
CA SER A 72 36.71 4.57 10.87
C SER A 72 36.86 4.62 12.39
N VAL A 73 37.22 3.51 13.02
CA VAL A 73 37.41 3.45 14.47
C VAL A 73 38.90 3.48 14.79
N THR A 74 39.30 4.45 15.60
CA THR A 74 40.69 4.68 15.99
C THR A 74 40.87 4.39 17.47
N ASN A 75 41.69 3.39 17.79
CA ASN A 75 42.00 2.99 19.16
C ASN A 75 43.34 3.60 19.60
N GLU A 76 43.29 4.40 20.67
CA GLU A 76 44.47 5.00 21.30
C GLU A 76 44.95 4.25 22.55
N ILE A 77 44.26 3.16 22.92
CA ILE A 77 44.52 2.41 24.16
C ILE A 77 45.37 1.17 23.86
N GLU A 78 46.12 0.71 24.86
CA GLU A 78 47.03 -0.44 24.80
C GLU A 78 46.32 -1.80 24.87
N ASN A 79 44.98 -1.82 24.92
CA ASN A 79 44.16 -3.02 24.95
C ASN A 79 43.40 -3.22 23.63
N ASN A 80 43.20 -4.48 23.24
CA ASN A 80 42.33 -4.82 22.12
C ASN A 80 40.87 -4.52 22.48
N MET A 81 40.12 -4.03 21.50
CA MET A 81 38.70 -3.73 21.66
C MET A 81 37.85 -4.49 20.66
N THR A 82 36.67 -4.89 21.07
CA THR A 82 35.66 -5.49 20.21
C THR A 82 34.51 -4.50 20.02
N LEU A 83 34.12 -4.30 18.77
CA LEU A 83 33.03 -3.42 18.40
C LEU A 83 31.77 -4.24 18.13
N TYR A 84 30.73 -3.96 18.90
CA TYR A 84 29.39 -4.46 18.68
C TYR A 84 28.46 -3.34 18.19
N MET A 85 27.42 -3.73 17.48
CA MET A 85 26.40 -2.84 16.94
C MET A 85 25.01 -3.38 17.24
N VAL A 86 24.11 -2.48 17.61
CA VAL A 86 22.67 -2.73 17.70
C VAL A 86 21.96 -1.63 16.93
N SER A 87 21.01 -1.99 16.07
CA SER A 87 20.12 -1.01 15.45
C SER A 87 18.99 -0.64 16.40
N ASP A 88 18.64 0.64 16.49
CA ASP A 88 17.53 1.13 17.33
C ASP A 88 16.17 0.56 16.88
N HIS A 89 16.09 0.12 15.63
CA HIS A 89 14.90 -0.53 15.07
C HIS A 89 14.77 -2.01 15.47
N CYS A 90 15.84 -2.61 16.00
CA CYS A 90 15.88 -4.00 16.44
C CYS A 90 15.54 -4.08 17.93
N TYR A 91 14.26 -4.31 18.24
CA TYR A 91 13.79 -4.36 19.63
C TYR A 91 14.33 -5.58 20.39
N LYS A 92 15.00 -5.34 21.53
CA LYS A 92 15.61 -6.37 22.40
C LYS A 92 16.52 -7.35 21.65
N CYS A 93 17.31 -6.85 20.71
CA CYS A 93 18.19 -7.71 19.94
C CYS A 93 19.55 -7.96 20.61
N LEU A 94 20.09 -9.15 20.38
CA LEU A 94 21.47 -9.47 20.76
C LEU A 94 22.47 -8.60 19.96
N PRO A 95 23.44 -7.93 20.61
CA PRO A 95 24.46 -7.14 19.93
C PRO A 95 25.25 -7.95 18.89
N GLN A 96 25.40 -7.38 17.70
CA GLN A 96 26.08 -8.03 16.58
C GLN A 96 27.55 -7.59 16.53
N LEU A 97 28.48 -8.55 16.42
CA LEU A 97 29.91 -8.27 16.33
C LEU A 97 30.25 -7.70 14.94
N LEU A 98 30.85 -6.50 14.91
CA LEU A 98 31.32 -5.86 13.67
C LEU A 98 32.79 -6.19 13.38
N GLY A 99 33.62 -6.24 14.42
CA GLY A 99 35.02 -6.66 14.30
C GLY A 99 35.89 -6.30 15.50
N MET A 100 37.16 -6.68 15.42
CA MET A 100 38.16 -6.42 16.46
C MET A 100 39.08 -5.27 16.05
N ILE A 101 39.37 -4.38 16.98
CA ILE A 101 40.26 -3.23 16.81
C ILE A 101 41.52 -3.49 17.63
N PRO A 102 42.70 -3.62 16.99
CA PRO A 102 43.93 -3.93 17.69
C PRO A 102 44.37 -2.79 18.62
N ALA A 103 45.07 -3.14 19.69
CA ALA A 103 45.73 -2.20 20.59
C ALA A 103 46.73 -1.29 19.88
N ARG A 104 46.99 -0.11 20.45
CA ARG A 104 48.06 0.78 20.00
C ARG A 104 49.41 0.05 20.06
N PRO A 105 50.15 -0.07 18.93
CA PRO A 105 51.50 -0.63 18.93
C PRO A 105 52.48 0.29 19.66
N ALA A 106 53.55 -0.29 20.22
CA ALA A 106 54.62 0.43 20.93
C ALA A 106 55.32 1.52 20.10
N SER A 107 55.10 1.56 18.78
CA SER A 107 55.56 2.59 17.85
C SER A 107 54.81 3.93 17.95
N GLY A 108 53.84 4.06 18.86
CA GLY A 108 53.15 5.32 19.20
C GLY A 108 52.04 5.75 18.25
N THR A 109 51.89 5.12 17.08
CA THR A 109 50.82 5.43 16.12
C THR A 109 49.51 4.73 16.51
N PRO A 110 48.36 5.44 16.55
CA PRO A 110 47.07 4.81 16.83
C PRO A 110 46.64 3.89 15.68
N THR A 111 45.91 2.82 16.02
CA THR A 111 45.40 1.85 15.06
C THR A 111 44.01 2.27 14.58
N THR A 112 43.82 2.35 13.27
CA THR A 112 42.53 2.68 12.66
C THR A 112 42.03 1.51 11.83
N VAL A 113 40.79 1.08 12.07
CA VAL A 113 40.09 0.04 11.30
C VAL A 113 38.82 0.64 10.70
N GLY A 114 38.61 0.44 9.40
CA GLY A 114 37.43 0.89 8.69
C GLY A 114 36.33 -0.17 8.67
N PHE A 115 35.10 0.24 8.94
CA PHE A 115 33.90 -0.56 8.88
C PHE A 115 32.84 0.14 8.01
N VAL A 116 31.88 -0.63 7.51
CA VAL A 116 30.71 -0.12 6.79
C VAL A 116 29.49 -0.30 7.69
N VAL A 117 28.70 0.76 7.82
CA VAL A 117 27.51 0.78 8.69
C VAL A 117 26.28 1.23 7.90
N GLY A 118 25.10 0.74 8.28
CA GLY A 118 23.84 1.12 7.65
C GLY A 118 23.36 2.51 8.09
N THR A 119 22.65 3.22 7.22
CA THR A 119 22.18 4.60 7.46
C THR A 119 20.66 4.73 7.57
N GLN A 120 19.91 3.63 7.46
CA GLN A 120 18.44 3.64 7.49
C GLN A 120 17.87 4.03 8.86
N HIS A 121 18.56 3.62 9.93
CA HIS A 121 18.16 3.81 11.31
C HIS A 121 19.36 4.19 12.17
N ALA A 122 19.10 4.82 13.32
CA ALA A 122 20.12 5.06 14.31
C ALA A 122 20.74 3.74 14.80
N LEU A 123 22.04 3.78 15.03
CA LEU A 123 22.83 2.64 15.46
C LEU A 123 23.49 2.97 16.79
N THR A 124 23.43 2.02 17.69
CA THR A 124 24.07 2.04 19.01
C THR A 124 25.33 1.17 18.94
N LEU A 125 26.49 1.81 19.02
CA LEU A 125 27.81 1.20 18.98
C LEU A 125 28.29 0.92 20.41
N GLN A 126 28.67 -0.33 20.68
CA GLN A 126 29.15 -0.78 21.98
C GLN A 126 30.59 -1.27 21.84
N LEU A 127 31.51 -0.63 22.54
CA LEU A 127 32.92 -0.99 22.58
C LEU A 127 33.25 -1.69 23.90
N ASN A 128 33.67 -2.94 23.80
CA ASN A 128 34.08 -3.75 24.94
C ASN A 128 35.59 -3.99 24.90
N SER A 129 36.27 -3.81 26.03
CA SER A 129 37.67 -4.19 26.19
C SER A 129 37.78 -5.70 26.48
N THR A 130 38.82 -6.35 25.98
CA THR A 130 39.03 -7.79 26.23
C THR A 130 39.58 -8.10 27.63
N SER A 131 40.16 -7.10 28.32
CA SER A 131 40.97 -7.30 29.54
C SER A 131 40.38 -6.72 30.83
N ALA A 132 39.28 -5.95 30.81
CA ALA A 132 38.66 -5.43 32.03
C ALA A 132 37.16 -5.13 31.85
N ASN A 133 36.35 -5.52 32.86
CA ASN A 133 34.95 -5.13 33.06
C ASN A 133 34.82 -3.66 33.53
N LEU A 134 35.56 -2.72 32.94
CA LEU A 134 35.47 -1.29 33.28
C LEU A 134 34.92 -0.49 32.10
N ASP A 135 33.84 0.25 32.41
CA ASP A 135 33.05 1.19 31.64
C ASP A 135 33.17 1.18 30.11
N GLN A 136 32.19 0.46 29.54
CA GLN A 136 31.83 0.36 28.15
C GLN A 136 31.48 1.72 27.55
N CYS A 137 32.11 2.01 26.42
CA CYS A 137 31.69 3.14 25.61
C CYS A 137 30.47 2.72 24.77
N ASN A 138 29.34 3.39 25.02
CA ASN A 138 28.10 3.20 24.29
C ASN A 138 27.70 4.50 23.58
N VAL A 139 27.76 4.52 22.25
CA VAL A 139 27.47 5.70 21.43
C VAL A 139 26.30 5.39 20.50
N SER A 140 25.18 6.08 20.70
CA SER A 140 24.07 6.07 19.75
C SER A 140 24.22 7.23 18.78
N PHE A 141 24.20 6.94 17.48
CA PHE A 141 24.31 7.93 16.43
C PHE A 141 23.53 7.54 15.17
N HIS A 142 22.97 8.54 14.48
CA HIS A 142 22.28 8.36 13.22
C HIS A 142 23.20 8.71 12.04
N PHE A 143 23.74 7.68 11.39
CA PHE A 143 24.62 7.84 10.24
C PHE A 143 23.84 8.29 9.00
N GLY A 144 24.41 9.21 8.22
CA GLY A 144 23.86 9.66 6.95
C GLY A 144 24.50 8.98 5.76
N GLU A 145 23.74 8.81 4.67
CA GLU A 145 24.15 8.10 3.46
C GLU A 145 25.42 8.72 2.84
N GLN A 146 26.40 7.86 2.50
CA GLN A 146 27.71 8.24 1.97
C GLN A 146 28.52 9.19 2.89
N GLY A 147 28.14 9.35 4.15
CA GLY A 147 28.93 10.07 5.14
C GLY A 147 30.18 9.27 5.55
N ASN A 148 31.23 9.99 5.91
CA ASN A 148 32.44 9.40 6.49
C ASN A 148 32.58 9.90 7.94
N TYR A 149 32.72 8.95 8.85
CA TYR A 149 32.70 9.20 10.28
C TYR A 149 33.92 8.56 10.93
N SER A 150 34.53 9.25 11.91
CA SER A 150 35.62 8.73 12.71
C SER A 150 35.23 8.63 14.19
N LEU A 151 35.39 7.45 14.78
CA LEU A 151 35.18 7.21 16.21
C LEU A 151 36.54 7.09 16.91
N TRP A 152 36.81 8.02 17.80
CA TRP A 152 38.06 8.09 18.54
C TRP A 152 37.85 7.59 19.97
N VAL A 153 38.64 6.61 20.37
CA VAL A 153 38.61 6.05 21.73
C VAL A 153 39.88 6.47 22.46
N LYS A 154 39.72 7.29 23.51
CA LYS A 154 40.80 7.92 24.28
C LYS A 154 40.70 7.59 25.77
N ASN A 155 41.84 7.60 26.47
CA ASN A 155 41.88 7.48 27.92
C ASN A 155 41.86 8.89 28.56
N LEU A 156 40.95 9.14 29.51
CA LEU A 156 40.96 10.36 30.30
C LEU A 156 41.97 10.20 31.45
N ASN A 157 42.97 11.07 31.46
CA ASN A 157 44.00 11.12 32.50
C ASN A 157 43.38 11.57 33.83
N GLU A 158 42.90 10.62 34.64
CA GLU A 158 42.89 10.64 36.12
C GLU A 158 42.11 9.46 36.74
N LEU A 159 41.21 8.79 36.00
CA LEU A 159 40.30 7.76 36.58
C LEU A 159 40.14 6.47 35.75
N SER A 160 41.03 6.17 34.78
CA SER A 160 40.86 5.01 33.87
C SER A 160 39.51 4.99 33.13
N GLN A 161 38.91 6.17 32.91
CA GLN A 161 37.63 6.33 32.24
C GLN A 161 37.88 6.50 30.73
N ILE A 162 37.26 5.63 29.92
CA ILE A 162 37.38 5.65 28.46
C ILE A 162 36.40 6.69 27.89
N SER A 163 36.90 7.64 27.10
CA SER A 163 36.09 8.62 26.38
C SER A 163 36.02 8.25 24.89
N CYS A 164 34.81 8.25 24.35
CA CYS A 164 34.55 8.09 22.93
C CYS A 164 33.98 9.36 22.33
N SER A 165 34.65 9.90 21.32
CA SER A 165 34.13 11.01 20.54
C SER A 165 33.92 10.57 19.09
N LEU A 166 32.69 10.69 18.60
CA LEU A 166 32.37 10.51 17.19
C LEU A 166 32.49 11.85 16.46
N ILE A 167 33.24 11.87 15.36
CA ILE A 167 33.51 13.03 14.51
C ILE A 167 32.98 12.73 13.10
N THR A 168 32.40 13.73 12.45
CA THR A 168 32.00 13.64 11.04
C THR A 168 33.13 14.21 10.19
N ASP A 169 33.80 13.35 9.42
CA ASP A 169 34.92 13.73 8.56
C ASP A 169 34.42 14.32 7.23
N SER A 170 33.31 13.79 6.70
CA SER A 170 32.64 14.33 5.52
C SER A 170 31.12 14.32 5.68
N GLU A 171 30.48 15.43 5.30
CA GLU A 171 29.03 15.56 5.41
C GLU A 171 28.31 14.53 4.51
N PRO A 172 27.20 13.93 5.01
CA PRO A 172 26.42 12.97 4.23
C PRO A 172 25.57 13.65 3.16
N ILE A 173 25.16 12.87 2.16
CA ILE A 173 24.25 13.34 1.11
C ILE A 173 22.81 13.34 1.63
N ASN A 174 22.02 14.35 1.26
CA ASN A 174 20.60 14.37 1.58
C ASN A 174 19.79 13.51 0.60
N SER A 175 19.50 12.28 1.02
CA SER A 175 18.76 11.30 0.23
C SER A 175 17.28 11.65 0.03
N TYR A 176 16.71 12.60 0.78
CA TYR A 176 15.29 12.97 0.67
C TYR A 176 14.99 14.05 -0.38
N LEU A 177 16.01 14.69 -0.96
CA LEU A 177 15.83 15.73 -1.99
C LEU A 177 15.00 15.28 -3.21
N PRO A 178 15.18 14.05 -3.77
CA PRO A 178 14.38 13.59 -4.90
C PRO A 178 12.87 13.52 -4.60
N ILE A 179 12.49 13.24 -3.36
CA ILE A 179 11.07 13.19 -2.95
C ILE A 179 10.46 14.58 -2.99
N LEU A 180 11.17 15.57 -2.45
CA LEU A 180 10.73 16.96 -2.49
C LEU A 180 10.55 17.43 -3.94
N PHE A 181 11.51 17.12 -4.81
CA PHE A 181 11.41 17.45 -6.23
C PHE A 181 10.19 16.80 -6.88
N ALA A 182 10.00 15.49 -6.68
CA ALA A 182 8.84 14.77 -7.21
C ALA A 182 7.51 15.36 -6.70
N PHE A 183 7.42 15.71 -5.42
CA PHE A 183 6.25 16.35 -4.84
C PHE A 183 5.94 17.70 -5.51
N LEU A 184 6.96 18.56 -5.69
CA LEU A 184 6.80 19.86 -6.34
C LEU A 184 6.31 19.71 -7.79
N VAL A 185 6.82 18.72 -8.53
CA VAL A 185 6.38 18.42 -9.90
C VAL A 185 4.90 18.02 -9.93
N PHE A 186 4.49 17.06 -9.09
CA PHE A 186 3.09 16.63 -9.06
C PHE A 186 2.14 17.72 -8.53
N ALA A 187 2.57 18.53 -7.57
CA ALA A 187 1.81 19.67 -7.07
C ALA A 187 1.60 20.72 -8.17
N LEU A 188 2.64 21.02 -8.95
CA LEU A 188 2.55 21.91 -10.10
C LEU A 188 1.59 21.36 -11.16
N LEU A 189 1.70 20.08 -11.52
CA LEU A 189 0.78 19.44 -12.47
C LEU A 189 -0.67 19.46 -11.98
N ALA A 190 -0.90 19.24 -10.69
CA ALA A 190 -2.22 19.32 -10.07
C ALA A 190 -2.77 20.75 -10.09
N ALA A 191 -1.94 21.74 -9.77
CA ALA A 191 -2.31 23.16 -9.82
C ALA A 191 -2.65 23.60 -11.25
N LEU A 192 -1.83 23.24 -12.24
CA LEU A 192 -2.08 23.51 -13.65
C LEU A 192 -3.38 22.84 -14.13
N SER A 193 -3.63 21.59 -13.74
CA SER A 193 -4.89 20.89 -14.04
C SER A 193 -6.11 21.56 -13.40
N ALA A 194 -5.99 22.02 -12.15
CA ALA A 194 -7.04 22.75 -11.45
C ALA A 194 -7.33 24.10 -12.13
N ILE A 195 -6.30 24.92 -12.34
CA ILE A 195 -6.41 26.22 -13.04
C ILE A 195 -7.05 26.03 -14.41
N TRP A 196 -6.58 25.05 -15.19
CA TRP A 196 -7.14 24.77 -16.50
C TRP A 196 -8.62 24.35 -16.45
N ASN A 197 -9.04 23.56 -15.47
CA ASN A 197 -10.45 23.19 -15.30
C ASN A 197 -11.32 24.40 -14.91
N THR A 198 -10.77 25.33 -14.13
CA THR A 198 -11.43 26.60 -13.80
C THR A 198 -11.52 27.51 -15.03
N VAL A 199 -10.46 27.58 -15.83
CA VAL A 199 -10.39 28.36 -17.07
C VAL A 199 -11.35 27.81 -18.14
N LYS A 200 -11.44 26.49 -18.30
CA LYS A 200 -12.43 25.85 -19.21
C LYS A 200 -13.89 26.05 -18.76
N ARG A 201 -14.13 26.38 -17.49
CA ARG A 201 -15.46 26.72 -16.98
C ARG A 201 -15.87 28.17 -17.27
N LEU A 202 -14.95 29.02 -17.72
CA LEU A 202 -15.27 30.36 -18.18
C LEU A 202 -15.82 30.29 -19.62
N ASP A 203 -17.05 30.76 -19.83
CA ASP A 203 -17.76 30.70 -21.12
C ASP A 203 -16.99 31.33 -22.29
N VAL A 204 -16.13 32.31 -22.00
CA VAL A 204 -15.27 32.99 -22.99
C VAL A 204 -14.30 32.00 -23.66
N VAL A 205 -13.75 31.05 -22.91
CA VAL A 205 -12.77 30.08 -23.41
C VAL A 205 -13.44 28.98 -24.22
N THR A 206 -14.63 28.55 -23.81
CA THR A 206 -15.44 27.60 -24.57
C THR A 206 -15.82 28.17 -25.93
N ASN A 207 -16.20 29.45 -25.99
CA ASN A 207 -16.50 30.15 -27.25
C ASN A 207 -15.26 30.40 -28.12
N LEU A 208 -14.09 30.65 -27.52
CA LEU A 208 -12.83 30.82 -28.26
C LEU A 208 -12.31 29.50 -28.84
N LEU A 209 -12.39 28.39 -28.09
CA LEU A 209 -12.01 27.05 -28.56
C LEU A 209 -12.93 26.56 -29.69
N LEU A 210 -14.23 26.85 -29.61
CA LEU A 210 -15.16 26.57 -30.71
C LEU A 210 -14.83 27.39 -31.98
N ARG A 211 -14.35 28.64 -31.82
CA ARG A 211 -13.86 29.44 -32.96
C ARG A 211 -12.58 28.86 -33.56
N LEU A 212 -11.64 28.37 -32.76
CA LEU A 212 -10.40 27.73 -33.25
C LEU A 212 -10.64 26.34 -33.87
N GLY A 213 -11.65 25.59 -33.42
CA GLY A 213 -12.04 24.32 -34.03
C GLY A 213 -12.67 24.49 -35.43
N SER A 214 -13.35 25.61 -35.67
CA SER A 214 -14.01 25.88 -36.95
C SER A 214 -13.04 26.11 -38.13
N THR A 215 -11.80 26.50 -37.86
CA THR A 215 -10.75 26.69 -38.87
C THR A 215 -10.12 25.37 -39.35
N VAL A 216 -10.26 24.26 -38.61
CA VAL A 216 -9.75 22.94 -39.01
C VAL A 216 -10.84 22.10 -39.70
N GLU A 217 -12.12 22.31 -39.35
CA GLU A 217 -13.26 21.65 -40.00
C GLU A 217 -13.50 22.14 -41.44
N THR A 218 -13.12 23.39 -41.74
CA THR A 218 -13.25 24.00 -43.08
C THR A 218 -12.30 23.38 -44.10
N GLU A 219 -11.12 22.88 -43.68
CA GLU A 219 -10.22 22.13 -44.56
C GLU A 219 -10.68 20.67 -44.81
N ARG A 220 -11.45 20.09 -43.87
CA ARG A 220 -12.00 18.73 -44.04
C ARG A 220 -13.24 18.68 -44.93
N LEU A 221 -14.07 19.72 -44.91
CA LEU A 221 -15.29 19.82 -45.74
C LEU A 221 -15.00 20.12 -47.21
N ILE A 222 -13.87 20.77 -47.53
CA ILE A 222 -13.44 20.99 -48.93
C ILE A 222 -12.98 19.69 -49.59
N ASN A 223 -12.47 18.73 -48.80
CA ASN A 223 -11.99 17.45 -49.30
C ASN A 223 -13.07 16.35 -49.39
N SER A 224 -14.30 16.58 -48.89
CA SER A 224 -15.38 15.58 -48.89
C SER A 224 -16.48 15.81 -49.94
N GLU A 225 -16.39 16.85 -50.78
CA GLU A 225 -17.39 17.19 -51.80
C GLU A 225 -17.16 16.51 -53.18
N LEU A 226 -16.12 15.67 -53.35
CA LEU A 226 -15.97 14.80 -54.53
C LEU A 226 -16.08 13.32 -54.14
N GLY A 227 -17.29 12.77 -54.17
CA GLY A 227 -17.54 11.33 -54.03
C GLY A 227 -18.99 10.94 -53.69
N THR A 228 -19.80 10.77 -54.74
CA THR A 228 -21.21 10.29 -54.83
C THR A 228 -21.47 8.84 -54.30
N PRO A 229 -22.72 8.30 -54.28
CA PRO A 229 -23.85 8.60 -53.39
C PRO A 229 -24.54 7.33 -52.77
N ASN A 230 -25.41 7.56 -51.78
CA ASN A 230 -26.61 6.79 -51.38
C ASN A 230 -26.56 5.26 -51.19
N ARG A 231 -26.79 4.81 -49.94
CA ARG A 231 -27.66 3.67 -49.63
C ARG A 231 -28.48 3.91 -48.36
N LEU A 232 -29.80 3.97 -48.55
CA LEU A 232 -30.84 3.91 -47.53
C LEU A 232 -30.99 2.46 -47.06
N VAL A 233 -30.95 2.21 -45.74
CA VAL A 233 -31.51 0.99 -45.13
C VAL A 233 -32.21 1.39 -43.82
N ASP A 234 -33.44 0.90 -43.70
CA ASP A 234 -34.43 1.16 -42.66
C ASP A 234 -33.98 0.81 -41.23
N ALA A 235 -34.39 1.65 -40.29
CA ALA A 235 -34.31 1.40 -38.85
C ALA A 235 -35.70 1.02 -38.33
N SER A 236 -35.92 -0.27 -38.11
CA SER A 236 -37.06 -0.78 -37.35
C SER A 236 -36.68 -0.99 -35.89
N MET A 237 -37.33 -0.20 -35.02
CA MET A 237 -37.85 -0.58 -33.70
C MET A 237 -36.92 -1.40 -32.78
N GLU A 238 -36.17 -0.71 -31.91
CA GLU A 238 -35.82 -1.26 -30.60
C GLU A 238 -36.13 -0.27 -29.48
N SER A 239 -36.64 -0.84 -28.39
CA SER A 239 -37.49 -0.27 -27.35
C SER A 239 -36.79 0.75 -26.43
N ILE A 240 -37.52 1.83 -26.19
CA ILE A 240 -37.34 2.78 -25.09
C ILE A 240 -38.06 2.20 -23.86
N ILE A 241 -37.38 1.91 -22.73
CA ILE A 241 -37.78 2.13 -21.30
C ILE A 241 -36.52 1.94 -20.41
N PRO A 242 -36.30 2.74 -19.34
CA PRO A 242 -34.99 3.01 -18.74
C PRO A 242 -34.65 2.10 -17.55
N ALA A 243 -33.37 1.70 -17.43
CA ALA A 243 -32.85 1.09 -16.20
C ALA A 243 -32.58 2.18 -15.16
N THR A 244 -33.27 2.13 -14.02
CA THR A 244 -32.96 2.94 -12.83
C THR A 244 -31.58 2.54 -12.29
N THR A 245 -30.53 3.22 -12.75
CA THR A 245 -29.17 2.99 -12.28
C THR A 245 -29.05 3.40 -10.81
N GLY A 246 -28.90 2.42 -9.92
CA GLY A 246 -28.47 2.68 -8.54
C GLY A 246 -27.20 3.52 -8.54
N ARG A 247 -27.24 4.68 -7.87
CA ARG A 247 -26.14 5.64 -7.80
C ARG A 247 -24.90 4.98 -7.18
N ARG A 248 -23.90 4.64 -8.00
CA ARG A 248 -22.61 4.07 -7.58
C ARG A 248 -21.88 5.07 -6.69
N LEU A 249 -21.34 4.61 -5.55
CA LEU A 249 -20.70 5.47 -4.57
C LEU A 249 -19.28 5.84 -5.03
N ARG A 250 -19.06 7.13 -5.33
CA ARG A 250 -17.83 7.59 -5.97
C ARG A 250 -16.67 7.71 -4.98
N SER A 251 -16.94 8.08 -3.74
CA SER A 251 -15.93 8.07 -2.66
C SER A 251 -15.30 6.68 -2.47
N LEU A 252 -16.10 5.62 -2.54
CA LEU A 252 -15.62 4.25 -2.36
C LEU A 252 -14.69 3.78 -3.48
N ASP A 253 -15.01 4.09 -4.74
CA ASP A 253 -14.11 3.81 -5.87
C ASP A 253 -12.83 4.67 -5.77
N THR A 254 -12.94 5.91 -5.28
CA THR A 254 -11.79 6.80 -5.06
C THR A 254 -10.84 6.27 -4.00
N PHE A 255 -11.38 5.86 -2.84
CA PHE A 255 -10.58 5.27 -1.76
C PHE A 255 -9.88 3.99 -2.23
N ARG A 256 -10.61 3.11 -2.93
CA ARG A 256 -10.06 1.87 -3.50
C ARG A 256 -8.93 2.15 -4.46
N GLY A 257 -9.11 3.13 -5.35
CA GLY A 257 -8.11 3.45 -6.34
C GLY A 257 -6.89 4.17 -5.77
N LEU A 258 -7.06 4.97 -4.72
CA LEU A 258 -5.90 5.54 -4.00
C LEU A 258 -5.09 4.43 -3.34
N ALA A 259 -5.76 3.52 -2.63
CA ALA A 259 -5.10 2.35 -2.06
C ALA A 259 -4.36 1.56 -3.16
N LEU A 260 -4.98 1.36 -4.32
CA LEU A 260 -4.34 0.66 -5.46
C LEU A 260 -3.08 1.36 -5.95
N VAL A 261 -3.14 2.68 -6.13
CA VAL A 261 -2.02 3.49 -6.61
C VAL A 261 -0.85 3.42 -5.62
N ILE A 262 -1.13 3.49 -4.32
CA ILE A 262 -0.10 3.37 -3.29
C ILE A 262 0.53 1.97 -3.31
N MET A 263 -0.27 0.89 -3.41
CA MET A 263 0.30 -0.46 -3.48
C MET A 263 1.15 -0.67 -4.73
N VAL A 264 0.70 -0.24 -5.91
CA VAL A 264 1.51 -0.37 -7.13
C VAL A 264 2.85 0.36 -6.98
N PHE A 265 2.85 1.56 -6.40
CA PHE A 265 4.08 2.34 -6.15
C PHE A 265 5.04 1.64 -5.17
N VAL A 266 4.49 1.07 -4.10
CA VAL A 266 5.25 0.36 -3.07
C VAL A 266 5.76 -0.99 -3.58
N ASN A 267 4.97 -1.74 -4.36
CA ASN A 267 5.37 -3.02 -4.94
C ASN A 267 6.53 -2.84 -5.93
N TYR A 268 6.56 -1.75 -6.70
CA TYR A 268 7.74 -1.39 -7.50
C TYR A 268 8.96 -0.98 -6.65
N GLY A 269 8.83 -0.88 -5.33
CA GLY A 269 9.91 -0.64 -4.37
C GLY A 269 9.91 0.76 -3.74
N GLY A 270 8.94 1.63 -4.05
CA GLY A 270 8.79 2.96 -3.44
C GLY A 270 10.05 3.84 -3.41
N GLY A 271 10.92 3.79 -4.43
CA GLY A 271 12.19 4.53 -4.42
C GLY A 271 13.23 3.99 -3.43
N ARG A 272 13.04 2.78 -2.90
CA ARG A 272 13.89 2.08 -1.92
C ARG A 272 14.01 2.74 -0.55
N TYR A 273 13.21 3.76 -0.25
CA TYR A 273 13.21 4.39 1.07
C TYR A 273 12.63 3.45 2.14
N TRP A 274 13.22 3.51 3.34
CA TRP A 274 12.85 2.65 4.46
C TRP A 274 11.36 2.74 4.84
N PHE A 275 10.73 3.92 4.78
CA PHE A 275 9.34 4.13 5.19
C PHE A 275 8.28 3.68 4.16
N PHE A 276 8.71 3.38 2.92
CA PHE A 276 7.88 2.71 1.91
C PHE A 276 8.11 1.20 1.88
N ARG A 277 9.07 0.67 2.64
CA ARG A 277 9.21 -0.78 2.84
C ARG A 277 8.30 -1.23 3.97
N HIS A 278 7.95 -2.51 3.94
CA HIS A 278 7.19 -3.12 5.02
C HIS A 278 7.98 -3.15 6.31
N GLU A 279 7.26 -3.01 7.42
CA GLU A 279 7.82 -3.20 8.74
C GLU A 279 8.37 -4.63 8.90
N SER A 280 9.52 -4.75 9.58
CA SER A 280 10.18 -6.04 9.77
C SER A 280 9.36 -6.97 10.68
N TRP A 281 8.73 -6.42 11.72
CA TRP A 281 7.86 -7.17 12.63
C TRP A 281 6.76 -6.30 13.25
N ASN A 282 7.10 -5.47 14.23
CA ASN A 282 6.17 -4.62 14.97
C ASN A 282 6.26 -3.17 14.49
N GLY A 283 5.10 -2.56 14.26
CA GLY A 283 4.98 -1.18 13.80
C GLY A 283 4.11 -1.08 12.56
N LEU A 284 4.15 0.10 11.94
CA LEU A 284 3.32 0.42 10.80
C LEU A 284 4.05 1.36 9.84
N THR A 285 4.15 0.95 8.58
CA THR A 285 4.65 1.77 7.47
C THR A 285 3.53 2.06 6.47
N VAL A 286 3.80 2.92 5.48
CA VAL A 286 2.81 3.26 4.43
C VAL A 286 2.38 2.01 3.65
N ALA A 287 3.32 1.12 3.41
CA ALA A 287 3.13 -0.14 2.69
C ALA A 287 2.13 -1.07 3.40
N ASP A 288 2.12 -1.04 4.73
CA ASP A 288 1.29 -1.93 5.55
C ASP A 288 -0.18 -1.48 5.57
N LEU A 289 -0.49 -0.23 5.26
CA LEU A 289 -1.86 0.30 5.28
C LEU A 289 -2.75 -0.30 4.19
N VAL A 290 -2.16 -0.60 3.03
CA VAL A 290 -2.93 -0.77 1.80
C VAL A 290 -3.74 -2.05 1.79
N PHE A 291 -3.13 -3.19 2.15
CA PHE A 291 -3.80 -4.48 2.05
C PHE A 291 -5.04 -4.57 2.96
N PRO A 292 -4.98 -4.20 4.25
CA PRO A 292 -6.18 -4.14 5.10
C PRO A 292 -7.25 -3.18 4.58
N TRP A 293 -6.89 -1.99 4.10
CA TRP A 293 -7.86 -1.06 3.53
C TRP A 293 -8.60 -1.66 2.34
N PHE A 294 -7.93 -2.43 1.48
CA PHE A 294 -8.59 -3.17 0.41
C PHE A 294 -9.60 -4.20 0.93
N VAL A 295 -9.23 -4.97 1.96
CA VAL A 295 -10.12 -5.96 2.60
C VAL A 295 -11.36 -5.27 3.18
N PHE A 296 -11.18 -4.12 3.83
CA PHE A 296 -12.29 -3.32 4.37
C PHE A 296 -13.20 -2.76 3.27
N ILE A 297 -12.64 -2.15 2.22
CA ILE A 297 -13.40 -1.63 1.07
C ILE A 297 -14.16 -2.75 0.35
N MET A 298 -13.56 -3.93 0.25
CA MET A 298 -14.22 -5.13 -0.28
C MET A 298 -15.43 -5.48 0.59
N GLY A 299 -15.29 -5.49 1.91
CA GLY A 299 -16.39 -5.61 2.88
C GLY A 299 -17.53 -4.62 2.63
N THR A 300 -17.22 -3.33 2.52
CA THR A 300 -18.20 -2.27 2.23
C THR A 300 -18.93 -2.54 0.90
N SER A 301 -18.20 -3.01 -0.11
CA SER A 301 -18.74 -3.33 -1.44
C SER A 301 -19.65 -4.57 -1.41
N ILE A 302 -19.37 -5.57 -0.57
CA ILE A 302 -20.26 -6.72 -0.33
C ILE A 302 -21.61 -6.23 0.16
N GLY A 303 -21.62 -5.38 1.20
CA GLY A 303 -22.86 -4.86 1.78
C GLY A 303 -23.74 -4.15 0.76
N LEU A 304 -23.14 -3.31 -0.10
CA LEU A 304 -23.83 -2.59 -1.17
C LEU A 304 -24.36 -3.52 -2.28
N SER A 305 -23.52 -4.45 -2.74
CA SER A 305 -23.82 -5.29 -3.92
C SER A 305 -24.79 -6.44 -3.62
N LEU A 306 -24.69 -7.06 -2.44
CA LEU A 306 -25.56 -8.16 -2.05
C LEU A 306 -26.98 -7.67 -1.78
N SER A 307 -27.11 -6.58 -0.99
CA SER A 307 -28.40 -5.94 -0.72
C SER A 307 -29.11 -5.51 -2.01
N GLY A 308 -28.38 -4.98 -2.99
CA GLY A 308 -28.92 -4.64 -4.31
C GLY A 308 -29.33 -5.85 -5.16
N SER A 309 -28.73 -7.03 -4.94
CA SER A 309 -29.07 -8.26 -5.66
C SER A 309 -30.27 -8.98 -5.03
N LEU A 310 -30.38 -8.95 -3.69
CA LEU A 310 -31.54 -9.47 -2.96
C LEU A 310 -32.80 -8.65 -3.26
N ARG A 311 -32.71 -7.30 -3.31
CA ARG A 311 -33.83 -6.43 -3.71
C ARG A 311 -34.35 -6.69 -5.14
N ARG A 312 -33.51 -7.26 -6.01
CA ARG A 312 -33.89 -7.65 -7.38
C ARG A 312 -34.48 -9.05 -7.45
N GLY A 313 -34.68 -9.74 -6.32
CA GLY A 313 -35.30 -11.07 -6.26
C GLY A 313 -34.41 -12.20 -6.79
N VAL A 314 -33.08 -12.03 -6.84
CA VAL A 314 -32.18 -13.09 -7.31
C VAL A 314 -32.16 -14.25 -6.30
N LYS A 315 -32.35 -15.48 -6.79
CA LYS A 315 -32.34 -16.70 -5.95
C LYS A 315 -31.04 -16.83 -5.16
N ARG A 316 -31.14 -17.18 -3.87
CA ARG A 316 -29.98 -17.35 -2.96
C ARG A 316 -29.00 -18.41 -3.45
N THR A 317 -29.46 -19.52 -4.02
CA THR A 317 -28.61 -20.59 -4.57
C THR A 317 -27.74 -20.11 -5.73
N HIS A 318 -28.32 -19.31 -6.63
CA HIS A 318 -27.58 -18.71 -7.73
C HIS A 318 -26.55 -17.69 -7.23
N LEU A 319 -26.87 -16.93 -6.17
CA LEU A 319 -25.91 -16.05 -5.52
C LEU A 319 -24.76 -16.83 -4.88
N LEU A 320 -25.04 -17.92 -4.16
CA LEU A 320 -24.02 -18.79 -3.56
C LEU A 320 -23.05 -19.34 -4.61
N TRP A 321 -23.57 -19.88 -5.72
CA TRP A 321 -22.75 -20.39 -6.80
C TRP A 321 -21.86 -19.30 -7.41
N LYS A 322 -22.42 -18.10 -7.64
CA LYS A 322 -21.67 -16.94 -8.14
C LYS A 322 -20.56 -16.51 -7.17
N ILE A 323 -20.84 -16.50 -5.86
CA ILE A 323 -19.86 -16.13 -4.83
C ILE A 323 -18.71 -17.15 -4.79
N PHE A 324 -19.05 -18.44 -4.81
CA PHE A 324 -18.08 -19.52 -4.84
C PHE A 324 -17.16 -19.42 -6.06
N TRP A 325 -17.73 -19.25 -7.25
CA TRP A 325 -16.94 -19.18 -8.49
C TRP A 325 -16.02 -17.96 -8.52
N ARG A 326 -16.50 -16.80 -8.05
CA ARG A 326 -15.68 -15.59 -7.92
C ARG A 326 -14.53 -15.78 -6.94
N SER A 327 -14.78 -16.42 -5.80
CA SER A 327 -13.74 -16.74 -4.81
C SER A 327 -12.70 -17.71 -5.40
N LEU A 328 -13.15 -18.74 -6.11
CA LEU A 328 -12.29 -19.71 -6.78
C LEU A 328 -11.41 -19.05 -7.85
N GLN A 329 -11.96 -18.16 -8.68
CA GLN A 329 -11.20 -17.42 -9.69
C GLN A 329 -10.13 -16.54 -9.05
N LEU A 330 -10.43 -15.84 -7.96
CA LEU A 330 -9.44 -15.04 -7.22
C LEU A 330 -8.33 -15.92 -6.65
N PHE A 331 -8.69 -17.08 -6.09
CA PHE A 331 -7.73 -18.04 -5.57
C PHE A 331 -6.79 -18.55 -6.67
N LEU A 332 -7.33 -18.99 -7.81
CA LEU A 332 -6.55 -19.52 -8.94
C LEU A 332 -5.61 -18.46 -9.54
N ILE A 333 -6.11 -17.24 -9.75
CA ILE A 333 -5.28 -16.12 -10.22
C ILE A 333 -4.17 -15.82 -9.20
N GLY A 334 -4.47 -15.90 -7.90
CA GLY A 334 -3.50 -15.73 -6.82
C GLY A 334 -2.36 -16.74 -6.86
N VAL A 335 -2.68 -18.03 -7.02
CA VAL A 335 -1.67 -19.09 -7.08
C VAL A 335 -0.71 -18.89 -8.25
N ILE A 336 -1.23 -18.46 -9.41
CA ILE A 336 -0.42 -18.19 -10.61
C ILE A 336 0.52 -17.00 -10.37
N ILE A 337 0.05 -15.91 -9.76
CA ILE A 337 0.84 -14.69 -9.55
C ILE A 337 1.92 -14.90 -8.48
N VAL A 338 1.58 -15.60 -7.38
CA VAL A 338 2.50 -15.79 -6.25
C VAL A 338 3.67 -16.71 -6.60
N ASN A 339 3.55 -17.53 -7.65
CA ASN A 339 4.58 -18.46 -8.09
C ASN A 339 5.09 -18.06 -9.49
N PRO A 340 5.91 -16.99 -9.60
CA PRO A 340 6.38 -16.44 -10.88
C PRO A 340 7.33 -17.36 -11.67
N ASN A 341 7.51 -18.62 -11.24
CA ASN A 341 8.28 -19.63 -11.95
C ASN A 341 7.67 -20.05 -13.31
N TYR A 342 6.56 -19.44 -13.74
CA TYR A 342 5.94 -19.70 -15.04
C TYR A 342 6.90 -19.51 -16.23
N CYS A 343 7.97 -18.71 -16.09
CA CYS A 343 8.96 -18.47 -17.14
C CYS A 343 10.27 -19.29 -17.02
N GLN A 344 10.56 -19.92 -15.87
CA GLN A 344 11.87 -20.54 -15.61
C GLN A 344 11.86 -22.09 -15.65
N GLY A 345 10.69 -22.72 -15.79
CA GLY A 345 10.56 -24.17 -15.91
C GLY A 345 9.15 -24.68 -15.56
N PRO A 346 8.89 -26.00 -15.62
CA PRO A 346 7.65 -26.58 -15.14
C PRO A 346 7.45 -26.26 -13.66
N LEU A 347 6.21 -25.89 -13.28
CA LEU A 347 5.82 -25.58 -11.91
C LEU A 347 6.17 -26.78 -11.01
N SER A 348 7.16 -26.60 -10.12
CA SER A 348 7.52 -27.61 -9.13
C SER A 348 6.42 -27.65 -8.06
N TRP A 349 5.52 -28.62 -8.17
CA TRP A 349 4.40 -28.81 -7.25
C TRP A 349 4.86 -28.94 -5.79
N ASP A 350 6.07 -29.45 -5.56
CA ASP A 350 6.64 -29.69 -4.23
C ASP A 350 7.10 -28.42 -3.48
N THR A 351 7.25 -27.28 -4.18
CA THR A 351 7.71 -26.00 -3.60
C THR A 351 6.75 -24.85 -3.86
N LEU A 352 5.51 -25.17 -4.25
CA LEU A 352 4.49 -24.19 -4.57
C LEU A 352 4.06 -23.42 -3.32
N ARG A 353 4.19 -22.10 -3.31
CA ARG A 353 3.64 -21.26 -2.24
C ARG A 353 2.12 -21.19 -2.37
N ILE A 354 1.41 -21.67 -1.34
CA ILE A 354 -0.05 -21.73 -1.31
C ILE A 354 -0.67 -20.43 -0.78
N PRO A 355 -0.22 -19.88 0.38
CA PRO A 355 -0.76 -18.62 0.90
C PRO A 355 -0.39 -17.43 0.03
N GLY A 356 -1.29 -16.47 -0.05
CA GLY A 356 -1.05 -15.24 -0.78
C GLY A 356 -2.18 -14.24 -0.62
N VAL A 357 -1.91 -13.01 -1.07
CA VAL A 357 -2.80 -11.86 -0.89
C VAL A 357 -4.17 -12.10 -1.54
N LEU A 358 -4.19 -12.58 -2.79
CA LEU A 358 -5.42 -12.87 -3.52
C LEU A 358 -6.18 -14.07 -2.96
N GLN A 359 -5.46 -15.10 -2.50
CA GLN A 359 -6.03 -16.29 -1.87
C GLN A 359 -6.78 -15.90 -0.58
N ARG A 360 -6.12 -15.09 0.27
CA ARG A 360 -6.74 -14.55 1.48
C ARG A 360 -7.94 -13.67 1.17
N LEU A 361 -7.86 -12.80 0.15
CA LEU A 361 -9.00 -11.99 -0.31
C LEU A 361 -10.18 -12.87 -0.76
N GLY A 362 -9.89 -13.91 -1.55
CA GLY A 362 -10.88 -14.88 -2.02
C GLY A 362 -11.59 -15.60 -0.88
N PHE A 363 -10.83 -16.11 0.09
CA PHE A 363 -11.36 -16.79 1.28
C PHE A 363 -12.20 -15.85 2.15
N THR A 364 -11.66 -14.68 2.46
CA THR A 364 -12.36 -13.65 3.26
C THR A 364 -13.66 -13.22 2.62
N TYR A 365 -13.63 -12.96 1.30
CA TYR A 365 -14.81 -12.63 0.52
C TYR A 365 -15.87 -13.73 0.61
N LEU A 366 -15.47 -15.00 0.47
CA LEU A 366 -16.37 -16.14 0.55
C LEU A 366 -17.07 -16.21 1.92
N VAL A 367 -16.30 -16.18 3.01
CA VAL A 367 -16.83 -16.31 4.38
C VAL A 367 -17.76 -15.14 4.71
N VAL A 368 -17.33 -13.90 4.51
CA VAL A 368 -18.13 -12.71 4.87
C VAL A 368 -19.37 -12.59 4.00
N THR A 369 -19.30 -12.93 2.70
CA THR A 369 -20.48 -12.85 1.83
C THR A 369 -21.48 -13.97 2.12
N ILE A 370 -21.02 -15.18 2.45
CA ILE A 370 -21.91 -16.26 2.90
C ILE A 370 -22.58 -15.87 4.22
N LEU A 371 -21.81 -15.33 5.18
CA LEU A 371 -22.35 -14.84 6.45
C LEU A 371 -23.43 -13.77 6.22
N ASP A 372 -23.15 -12.77 5.39
CA ASP A 372 -24.14 -11.73 5.05
C ASP A 372 -25.35 -12.33 4.33
N LEU A 373 -25.19 -13.31 3.44
CA LEU A 373 -26.31 -13.95 2.74
C LEU A 373 -27.22 -14.78 3.66
N VAL A 374 -26.63 -15.47 4.64
CA VAL A 374 -27.37 -16.27 5.64
C VAL A 374 -28.11 -15.34 6.61
N VAL A 375 -27.46 -14.28 7.06
CA VAL A 375 -28.02 -13.33 8.05
C VAL A 375 -28.95 -12.30 7.39
N ALA A 376 -28.79 -12.01 6.10
CA ALA A 376 -29.71 -11.18 5.31
C ALA A 376 -31.04 -11.91 5.08
N GLN A 377 -31.80 -12.07 6.16
CA GLN A 377 -33.21 -12.42 6.13
C GLN A 377 -33.99 -11.24 5.55
N ASP A 378 -35.09 -11.57 4.87
CA ASP A 378 -36.03 -10.71 4.12
C ASP A 378 -36.82 -9.72 5.03
N ARG A 379 -36.14 -9.02 5.94
CA ARG A 379 -36.71 -8.18 7.01
C ARG A 379 -36.60 -6.68 6.76
N LEU A 380 -36.44 -6.27 5.50
CA LEU A 380 -36.55 -4.86 5.11
C LEU A 380 -38.00 -4.44 4.82
N THR A 381 -38.97 -5.30 5.17
CA THR A 381 -40.40 -5.10 4.87
C THR A 381 -41.30 -4.95 6.10
N ASN A 382 -40.86 -5.14 7.35
CA ASN A 382 -41.75 -5.05 8.52
C ASN A 382 -41.05 -4.55 9.80
N LEU A 383 -40.59 -3.31 9.86
CA LEU A 383 -40.46 -2.62 11.15
C LEU A 383 -40.97 -1.19 11.04
N SER A 384 -42.18 -1.02 11.57
CA SER A 384 -42.79 0.25 11.89
C SER A 384 -41.89 1.08 12.81
N SER A 385 -41.95 2.39 12.56
CA SER A 385 -41.10 3.45 13.07
C SER A 385 -41.35 3.82 14.55
N GLU A 386 -41.49 2.86 15.46
CA GLU A 386 -41.91 3.12 16.85
C GLU A 386 -41.12 2.29 17.87
N THR A 387 -39.82 2.56 18.07
CA THR A 387 -39.14 2.22 19.35
C THR A 387 -37.84 3.02 19.55
N CYS A 388 -37.54 3.33 20.82
CA CYS A 388 -36.36 4.02 21.38
C CYS A 388 -34.96 3.52 20.92
N TRP A 389 -34.88 2.46 20.11
CA TRP A 389 -33.67 1.75 19.71
C TRP A 389 -33.21 2.02 18.26
N TYR A 390 -33.71 3.08 17.61
CA TYR A 390 -33.33 3.44 16.22
C TYR A 390 -31.81 3.62 16.06
N SER A 391 -31.13 4.09 17.11
CA SER A 391 -29.69 4.37 17.11
C SER A 391 -28.77 3.15 17.22
N VAL A 392 -29.26 1.93 17.45
CA VAL A 392 -28.40 0.72 17.48
C VAL A 392 -28.94 -0.37 16.56
N HIS A 393 -30.02 -0.06 15.83
CA HIS A 393 -30.73 -1.00 14.99
C HIS A 393 -29.85 -1.60 13.87
N ASP A 394 -28.87 -0.84 13.36
CA ASP A 394 -27.90 -1.30 12.37
C ASP A 394 -26.92 -2.35 12.90
N VAL A 395 -26.70 -2.43 14.22
CA VAL A 395 -25.87 -3.44 14.87
C VAL A 395 -26.73 -4.58 15.39
N CYS A 396 -27.84 -4.25 16.06
CA CYS A 396 -28.76 -5.22 16.64
C CYS A 396 -29.40 -6.12 15.57
N LEU A 397 -29.69 -5.64 14.36
CA LEU A 397 -30.25 -6.47 13.30
C LEU A 397 -29.26 -7.54 12.77
N TYR A 398 -27.96 -7.30 12.94
CA TYR A 398 -26.88 -8.19 12.51
C TYR A 398 -26.20 -8.93 13.67
N TRP A 399 -26.86 -9.02 14.83
CA TRP A 399 -26.32 -9.69 16.01
C TRP A 399 -25.81 -11.13 15.77
N PRO A 400 -26.41 -11.98 14.91
CA PRO A 400 -25.88 -13.33 14.68
C PRO A 400 -24.54 -13.31 13.94
N ALA A 401 -24.35 -12.35 13.02
CA ALA A 401 -23.09 -12.17 12.31
C ALA A 401 -21.99 -11.69 13.25
N TRP A 402 -22.32 -10.76 14.16
CA TRP A 402 -21.41 -10.30 15.21
C TRP A 402 -20.98 -11.44 16.13
N LEU A 403 -21.90 -12.29 16.59
CA LEU A 403 -21.55 -13.44 17.42
C LEU A 403 -20.62 -14.41 16.70
N PHE A 404 -20.86 -14.69 15.41
CA PHE A 404 -19.99 -15.54 14.62
C PHE A 404 -18.56 -14.97 14.51
N VAL A 405 -18.43 -13.67 14.20
CA VAL A 405 -17.12 -13.02 14.09
C VAL A 405 -16.43 -12.94 15.44
N ILE A 406 -17.14 -12.62 16.52
CA ILE A 406 -16.58 -12.62 17.88
C ILE A 406 -16.10 -14.02 18.28
N ALA A 407 -16.83 -15.07 17.91
CA ALA A 407 -16.41 -16.45 18.17
C ALA A 407 -15.13 -16.80 17.39
N LEU A 408 -15.00 -16.37 16.13
CA LEU A 408 -13.78 -16.54 15.35
C LEU A 408 -12.59 -15.80 15.98
N GLU A 409 -12.79 -14.56 16.44
CA GLU A 409 -11.75 -13.79 17.13
C GLU A 409 -11.36 -14.40 18.48
N ALA A 410 -12.34 -14.94 19.22
CA ALA A 410 -12.07 -15.70 20.44
C ALA A 410 -11.24 -16.95 20.15
N ILE A 411 -11.53 -17.68 19.07
CA ILE A 411 -10.72 -18.81 18.62
C ILE A 411 -9.29 -18.36 18.27
N TRP A 412 -9.14 -17.23 17.56
CA TRP A 412 -7.83 -16.68 17.23
C TRP A 412 -7.02 -16.33 18.48
N LEU A 413 -7.63 -15.66 19.46
CA LEU A 413 -7.00 -15.36 20.75
C LEU A 413 -6.64 -16.63 21.51
N CYS A 414 -7.54 -17.61 21.55
CA CYS A 414 -7.29 -18.89 22.21
C CYS A 414 -6.10 -19.62 21.58
N LEU A 415 -6.06 -19.74 20.26
CA LEU A 415 -4.95 -20.39 19.56
C LEU A 415 -3.64 -19.63 19.73
N THR A 416 -3.67 -18.29 19.70
CA THR A 416 -2.47 -17.47 19.81
C THR A 416 -1.84 -17.54 21.20
N PHE A 417 -2.65 -17.54 22.27
CA PHE A 417 -2.15 -17.44 23.65
C PHE A 417 -2.13 -18.75 24.43
N LEU A 418 -2.99 -19.73 24.11
CA LEU A 418 -3.10 -20.98 24.88
C LEU A 418 -2.46 -22.19 24.17
N LEU A 419 -2.14 -22.12 22.88
CA LEU A 419 -1.51 -23.24 22.18
C LEU A 419 -0.04 -23.41 22.63
N PRO A 420 0.35 -24.55 23.22
CA PRO A 420 1.75 -24.81 23.55
C PRO A 420 2.53 -25.12 22.27
N VAL A 421 3.56 -24.32 22.00
CA VAL A 421 4.50 -24.54 20.90
C VAL A 421 5.81 -25.07 21.48
N PRO A 422 6.42 -26.13 20.90
CA PRO A 422 7.67 -26.67 21.40
C PRO A 422 8.76 -25.59 21.41
N ASP A 423 9.56 -25.57 22.47
CA ASP A 423 10.72 -24.67 22.67
C ASP A 423 10.40 -23.16 22.71
N CYS A 424 9.12 -22.78 22.78
CA CYS A 424 8.66 -21.39 22.81
C CYS A 424 7.78 -21.11 24.03
N PRO A 425 7.84 -19.89 24.59
CA PRO A 425 6.95 -19.50 25.68
C PRO A 425 5.51 -19.41 25.15
N THR A 426 4.54 -19.76 26.00
CA THR A 426 3.12 -19.67 25.66
C THR A 426 2.74 -18.22 25.36
N GLY A 427 2.04 -18.00 24.24
CA GLY A 427 1.69 -16.65 23.78
C GLY A 427 2.82 -15.83 23.15
N TYR A 428 3.90 -16.48 22.67
CA TYR A 428 4.97 -15.79 21.97
C TYR A 428 4.50 -15.13 20.67
N LEU A 429 4.69 -13.81 20.54
CA LEU A 429 4.35 -13.01 19.36
C LEU A 429 5.59 -12.46 18.63
N GLY A 430 6.78 -12.85 19.04
CA GLY A 430 8.04 -12.27 18.57
C GLY A 430 8.55 -12.83 17.24
N PRO A 431 9.56 -12.18 16.65
CA PRO A 431 10.17 -12.58 15.38
C PRO A 431 11.12 -13.78 15.51
N GLY A 432 11.51 -14.19 16.72
CA GLY A 432 12.59 -15.14 16.95
C GLY A 432 13.94 -14.59 16.49
N GLY A 433 14.86 -15.48 16.09
CA GLY A 433 16.22 -15.11 15.69
C GLY A 433 17.01 -14.42 16.81
N ILE A 434 17.63 -13.28 16.52
CA ILE A 434 18.40 -12.49 17.50
C ILE A 434 17.52 -11.62 18.42
N GLY A 435 16.20 -11.58 18.18
CA GLY A 435 15.24 -10.91 19.05
C GLY A 435 15.14 -11.58 20.43
N ASP A 436 14.61 -10.85 21.41
CA ASP A 436 14.53 -11.29 22.82
C ASP A 436 15.89 -11.80 23.34
N PHE A 437 16.96 -11.07 23.02
CA PHE A 437 18.36 -11.38 23.32
C PHE A 437 18.84 -12.74 22.78
N GLY A 438 18.19 -13.26 21.73
CA GLY A 438 18.53 -14.53 21.10
C GLY A 438 18.03 -15.76 21.86
N GLN A 439 17.13 -15.60 22.82
CA GLN A 439 16.62 -16.71 23.64
C GLN A 439 15.72 -17.68 22.85
N TYR A 440 14.97 -17.18 21.86
CA TYR A 440 13.92 -17.93 21.16
C TYR A 440 14.14 -17.98 19.65
N GLN A 441 15.31 -18.46 19.22
CA GLN A 441 15.74 -18.40 17.82
C GLN A 441 14.77 -19.09 16.84
N ASN A 442 14.21 -20.24 17.23
CA ASN A 442 13.34 -21.08 16.39
C ASN A 442 11.84 -20.78 16.54
N CYS A 443 11.48 -19.67 17.19
CA CYS A 443 10.09 -19.36 17.56
C CYS A 443 9.41 -18.32 16.66
N THR A 444 9.91 -18.07 15.45
CA THR A 444 9.37 -17.02 14.55
C THR A 444 7.86 -17.18 14.34
N GLY A 445 7.11 -16.17 14.79
CA GLY A 445 5.65 -16.10 14.68
C GLY A 445 4.87 -16.97 15.66
N GLY A 446 5.54 -17.62 16.61
CA GLY A 446 4.93 -18.45 17.66
C GLY A 446 3.89 -19.44 17.13
N ALA A 447 2.69 -19.39 17.69
CA ALA A 447 1.57 -20.26 17.31
C ALA A 447 1.16 -20.13 15.83
N ALA A 448 1.18 -18.91 15.27
CA ALA A 448 0.81 -18.67 13.87
C ALA A 448 1.75 -19.41 12.92
N GLY A 449 3.07 -19.18 13.09
CA GLY A 449 4.09 -19.84 12.27
C GLY A 449 4.08 -21.36 12.45
N TYR A 450 3.83 -21.85 13.66
CA TYR A 450 3.74 -23.28 13.94
C TYR A 450 2.56 -23.95 13.20
N ILE A 451 1.36 -23.34 13.25
CA ILE A 451 0.17 -23.85 12.56
C ILE A 451 0.38 -23.86 11.05
N ASP A 452 0.96 -22.80 10.48
CA ASP A 452 1.19 -22.71 9.03
C ASP A 452 2.16 -23.80 8.56
N ARG A 453 3.27 -24.02 9.28
CA ARG A 453 4.24 -25.09 8.98
C ARG A 453 3.63 -26.49 9.14
N TRP A 454 2.76 -26.69 10.13
CA TRP A 454 2.10 -27.96 10.37
C TRP A 454 1.02 -28.28 9.32
N LEU A 455 0.20 -27.29 8.95
CA LEU A 455 -0.93 -27.52 8.04
C LEU A 455 -0.52 -27.50 6.56
N LEU A 456 0.35 -26.57 6.17
CA LEU A 456 0.72 -26.36 4.78
C LEU A 456 2.06 -27.02 4.43
N GLY A 457 2.91 -27.30 5.42
CA GLY A 457 4.26 -27.82 5.21
C GLY A 457 5.28 -26.73 4.93
N ASN A 458 6.54 -27.01 5.27
CA ASN A 458 7.64 -26.03 5.18
C ASN A 458 7.94 -25.56 3.75
N ASN A 459 7.68 -26.38 2.73
CA ASN A 459 7.99 -26.03 1.34
C ASN A 459 6.93 -25.16 0.67
N HIS A 460 5.73 -25.07 1.25
CA HIS A 460 4.58 -24.39 0.65
C HIS A 460 4.29 -23.01 1.26
N ILE A 461 5.20 -22.53 2.11
CA ILE A 461 5.12 -21.25 2.79
C ILE A 461 6.26 -20.33 2.35
N TYR A 462 6.15 -19.05 2.70
CA TYR A 462 7.18 -18.07 2.40
C TYR A 462 8.52 -18.34 3.14
N GLN A 463 9.61 -18.45 2.37
CA GLN A 463 10.92 -18.85 2.88
C GLN A 463 11.77 -17.68 3.42
N THR A 464 11.45 -16.47 3.01
CA THR A 464 12.29 -15.27 3.23
C THR A 464 11.50 -14.16 3.93
N PRO A 465 10.99 -14.39 5.16
CA PRO A 465 10.15 -13.43 5.86
C PRO A 465 10.89 -12.11 6.13
N SER A 466 10.14 -11.01 6.19
CA SER A 466 10.67 -9.66 6.46
C SER A 466 11.46 -9.56 7.76
N SER A 467 11.14 -10.39 8.76
CA SER A 467 11.87 -10.50 10.02
C SER A 467 13.34 -10.89 9.83
N ARG A 468 13.69 -11.59 8.74
CA ARG A 468 15.06 -12.05 8.48
C ARG A 468 16.05 -10.91 8.28
N VAL A 469 15.59 -9.76 7.76
CA VAL A 469 16.47 -8.61 7.48
C VAL A 469 17.00 -7.97 8.75
N VAL A 470 16.14 -7.80 9.76
CA VAL A 470 16.48 -7.11 11.02
C VAL A 470 16.81 -8.10 12.13
N TYR A 471 15.98 -9.13 12.31
CA TYR A 471 16.08 -10.09 13.41
C TYR A 471 16.81 -11.39 13.04
N GLN A 472 17.31 -11.52 11.81
CA GLN A 472 18.04 -12.72 11.34
C GLN A 472 17.31 -14.03 11.66
N SER A 473 15.97 -14.01 11.59
CA SER A 473 15.14 -15.18 11.87
C SER A 473 15.49 -16.35 10.95
N VAL A 474 15.64 -17.53 11.54
CA VAL A 474 16.09 -18.76 10.84
C VAL A 474 14.92 -19.52 10.21
N MET A 475 13.72 -19.41 10.81
CA MET A 475 12.54 -20.16 10.39
C MET A 475 11.79 -19.49 9.24
N SER A 476 11.17 -20.30 8.40
CA SER A 476 10.19 -19.86 7.40
C SER A 476 8.88 -19.45 8.07
N PHE A 477 8.24 -18.41 7.54
CA PHE A 477 7.03 -17.82 8.10
C PHE A 477 6.24 -17.12 7.00
N ASP A 478 4.94 -17.39 6.91
CA ASP A 478 4.06 -16.79 5.90
C ASP A 478 3.12 -15.73 6.52
N PRO A 479 3.25 -14.45 6.15
CA PRO A 479 2.35 -13.41 6.66
C PRO A 479 0.92 -13.54 6.11
N GLU A 480 0.74 -14.27 5.01
CA GLU A 480 -0.55 -14.60 4.40
C GLU A 480 -1.14 -15.94 4.89
N GLY A 481 -0.59 -16.53 5.95
CA GLY A 481 -1.02 -17.79 6.56
C GLY A 481 -2.45 -17.89 7.10
N VAL A 482 -2.76 -19.05 7.68
CA VAL A 482 -4.12 -19.49 8.04
C VAL A 482 -4.68 -18.66 9.19
N LEU A 483 -3.90 -18.50 10.25
CA LEU A 483 -4.35 -17.85 11.48
C LEU A 483 -4.64 -16.36 11.22
N GLY A 484 -3.80 -15.69 10.43
CA GLY A 484 -4.03 -14.29 10.00
C GLY A 484 -5.27 -14.11 9.10
N SER A 485 -5.75 -15.18 8.46
CA SER A 485 -6.96 -15.13 7.64
C SER A 485 -8.23 -14.96 8.50
N ILE A 486 -8.22 -15.38 9.76
CA ILE A 486 -9.32 -15.14 10.71
C ILE A 486 -9.49 -13.63 10.95
N ASN A 487 -8.40 -12.95 11.31
CA ASN A 487 -8.39 -11.49 11.50
C ASN A 487 -8.78 -10.71 10.23
N SER A 488 -8.50 -11.26 9.05
CA SER A 488 -8.95 -10.65 7.79
C SER A 488 -10.47 -10.73 7.59
N ILE A 489 -11.15 -11.75 8.14
CA ILE A 489 -12.62 -11.83 8.19
C ILE A 489 -13.18 -10.69 9.06
N LEU A 490 -12.60 -10.42 10.23
CA LEU A 490 -12.99 -9.28 11.06
C LEU A 490 -12.80 -7.94 10.29
N MET A 491 -11.66 -7.74 9.63
CA MET A 491 -11.41 -6.52 8.84
C MET A 491 -12.47 -6.32 7.75
N ALA A 492 -12.79 -7.36 6.99
CA ALA A 492 -13.82 -7.30 5.96
C ALA A 492 -15.23 -7.13 6.56
N PHE A 493 -15.50 -7.72 7.71
CA PHE A 493 -16.78 -7.57 8.40
C PHE A 493 -17.00 -6.16 8.95
N LEU A 494 -15.97 -5.51 9.49
CA LEU A 494 -16.02 -4.08 9.85
C LEU A 494 -16.29 -3.20 8.62
N GLY A 495 -15.69 -3.56 7.48
CA GLY A 495 -16.00 -2.96 6.18
C GLY A 495 -17.45 -3.18 5.75
N LEU A 496 -17.98 -4.40 5.94
CA LEU A 496 -19.38 -4.75 5.68
C LEU A 496 -20.32 -3.87 6.51
N GLN A 497 -20.02 -3.66 7.80
CA GLN A 497 -20.78 -2.77 8.67
C GLN A 497 -20.81 -1.35 8.11
N ALA A 498 -19.68 -0.83 7.63
CA ALA A 498 -19.65 0.47 6.96
C ALA A 498 -20.57 0.52 5.73
N GLY A 499 -20.63 -0.56 4.94
CA GLY A 499 -21.53 -0.71 3.81
C GLY A 499 -23.01 -0.72 4.21
N LYS A 500 -23.36 -1.37 5.33
CA LYS A 500 -24.72 -1.38 5.87
C LYS A 500 -25.14 -0.01 6.41
N ILE A 501 -24.26 0.70 7.10
CA ILE A 501 -24.50 2.08 7.55
C ILE A 501 -24.85 2.98 6.35
N LEU A 502 -24.11 2.88 5.25
CA LEU A 502 -24.36 3.64 4.01
C LEU A 502 -25.72 3.32 3.37
N LEU A 503 -26.20 2.07 3.49
CA LEU A 503 -27.50 1.66 2.97
C LEU A 503 -28.66 2.05 3.87
N HIS A 504 -28.48 1.93 5.19
CA HIS A 504 -29.52 2.17 6.17
C HIS A 504 -29.81 3.67 6.30
N TYR A 505 -28.77 4.49 6.47
CA TYR A 505 -28.87 5.94 6.61
C TYR A 505 -28.71 6.65 5.26
N ARG A 506 -29.20 6.02 4.19
CA ARG A 506 -29.10 6.56 2.83
C ARG A 506 -29.71 7.98 2.79
N ASP A 507 -29.01 8.89 2.14
CA ASP A 507 -29.35 10.32 2.03
C ASP A 507 -29.26 11.13 3.35
N GLN A 508 -28.98 10.50 4.50
CA GLN A 508 -28.73 11.14 5.79
C GLN A 508 -27.23 11.29 6.08
N HIS A 509 -26.57 12.19 5.35
CA HIS A 509 -25.12 12.36 5.38
C HIS A 509 -24.54 12.59 6.79
N GLY A 510 -25.24 13.36 7.64
CA GLY A 510 -24.79 13.64 9.01
C GLY A 510 -24.70 12.37 9.87
N GLN A 511 -25.70 11.48 9.77
CA GLN A 511 -25.72 10.24 10.55
C GLN A 511 -24.64 9.27 10.10
N ILE A 512 -24.39 9.17 8.79
CA ILE A 512 -23.30 8.35 8.23
C ILE A 512 -21.95 8.80 8.79
N ILE A 513 -21.67 10.11 8.74
CA ILE A 513 -20.39 10.67 9.21
C ILE A 513 -20.22 10.43 10.71
N THR A 514 -21.25 10.74 11.52
CA THR A 514 -21.20 10.52 12.97
C THR A 514 -20.97 9.05 13.30
N ARG A 515 -21.61 8.10 12.61
CA ARG A 515 -21.43 6.66 12.84
C ARG A 515 -20.02 6.19 12.49
N PHE A 516 -19.47 6.63 11.36
CA PHE A 516 -18.10 6.30 11.00
C PHE A 516 -17.10 6.85 12.02
N LEU A 517 -17.32 8.06 12.53
CA LEU A 517 -16.48 8.63 13.59
C LEU A 517 -16.61 7.85 14.91
N ILE A 518 -17.82 7.43 15.29
CA ILE A 518 -18.04 6.59 16.49
C ILE A 518 -17.31 5.25 16.35
N TRP A 519 -17.45 4.57 15.21
CA TRP A 519 -16.74 3.31 14.95
C TRP A 519 -15.22 3.50 14.94
N GLY A 520 -14.73 4.55 14.29
CA GLY A 520 -13.32 4.91 14.31
C GLY A 520 -12.81 5.15 15.73
N PHE A 521 -13.56 5.88 16.54
CA PHE A 521 -13.20 6.17 17.93
C PHE A 521 -13.16 4.91 18.81
N ILE A 522 -14.20 4.05 18.74
CA ILE A 522 -14.25 2.80 19.51
C ILE A 522 -13.08 1.88 19.14
N LEU A 523 -12.84 1.68 17.84
CA LEU A 523 -11.74 0.84 17.36
C LEU A 523 -10.37 1.44 17.70
N GLY A 524 -10.26 2.77 17.70
CA GLY A 524 -9.07 3.50 18.16
C GLY A 524 -8.79 3.27 19.64
N ILE A 525 -9.81 3.31 20.51
CA ILE A 525 -9.65 3.00 21.94
C ILE A 525 -9.21 1.55 22.14
N ILE A 526 -9.86 0.60 21.47
CA ILE A 526 -9.49 -0.83 21.57
C ILE A 526 -8.03 -1.03 21.16
N SER A 527 -7.62 -0.42 20.04
CA SER A 527 -6.22 -0.45 19.60
C SER A 527 -5.27 0.17 20.62
N ALA A 528 -5.59 1.36 21.16
CA ALA A 528 -4.77 2.04 22.16
C ALA A 528 -4.60 1.20 23.43
N VAL A 529 -5.65 0.52 23.89
CA VAL A 529 -5.61 -0.39 25.04
C VAL A 529 -4.74 -1.61 24.76
N LEU A 530 -4.93 -2.27 23.60
CA LEU A 530 -4.15 -3.45 23.23
C LEU A 530 -2.66 -3.15 23.05
N THR A 531 -2.33 -1.98 22.53
CA THR A 531 -0.95 -1.56 22.24
C THR A 531 -0.27 -0.83 23.40
N LYS A 532 -1.04 -0.38 24.40
CA LYS A 532 -0.62 0.60 25.41
C LYS A 532 0.02 1.85 24.79
N CYS A 533 -0.38 2.20 23.56
CA CYS A 533 0.23 3.24 22.73
C CYS A 533 1.77 3.10 22.56
N SER A 534 2.33 1.92 22.77
CA SER A 534 3.73 1.59 22.50
C SER A 534 3.84 0.77 21.21
N ARG A 535 4.98 0.90 20.53
CA ARG A 535 5.30 0.10 19.35
C ARG A 535 5.51 -1.37 19.70
N ASN A 536 6.11 -1.67 20.85
CA ASN A 536 6.56 -3.02 21.22
C ASN A 536 6.01 -3.54 22.56
N ASP A 537 5.69 -2.67 23.53
CA ASP A 537 5.38 -3.07 24.92
C ASP A 537 3.88 -3.27 25.21
N GLY A 538 3.06 -3.38 24.16
CA GLY A 538 1.62 -3.65 24.27
C GLY A 538 1.31 -5.11 24.61
N PHE A 539 0.05 -5.37 24.99
CA PHE A 539 -0.45 -6.75 25.12
C PHE A 539 -0.43 -7.47 23.77
N ILE A 540 -0.84 -6.76 22.72
CA ILE A 540 -0.78 -7.21 21.33
C ILE A 540 -0.23 -6.04 20.51
N PRO A 541 1.07 -6.03 20.15
CA PRO A 541 1.63 -4.97 19.32
C PRO A 541 1.01 -4.97 17.92
N VAL A 542 1.00 -3.80 17.27
CA VAL A 542 0.57 -3.68 15.88
C VAL A 542 1.55 -4.45 15.01
N ASN A 543 1.10 -5.55 14.43
CA ASN A 543 1.94 -6.47 13.70
C ASN A 543 1.23 -6.96 12.43
N LYS A 544 1.75 -6.54 11.28
CA LYS A 544 1.23 -6.95 9.97
C LYS A 544 1.47 -8.44 9.74
N ASN A 545 2.64 -8.97 10.08
CA ASN A 545 3.01 -10.35 9.77
C ASN A 545 2.07 -11.36 10.44
N LEU A 546 1.65 -11.09 11.68
CA LEU A 546 0.68 -11.91 12.40
C LEU A 546 -0.78 -11.56 12.07
N TRP A 547 -1.01 -10.48 11.32
CA TRP A 547 -2.33 -9.86 11.16
C TRP A 547 -3.01 -9.69 12.53
N SER A 548 -2.29 -9.11 13.50
CA SER A 548 -2.74 -9.07 14.88
C SER A 548 -4.07 -8.33 15.07
N LEU A 549 -4.82 -8.66 16.14
CA LEU A 549 -6.08 -7.98 16.46
C LEU A 549 -5.90 -6.46 16.62
N SER A 550 -4.79 -6.01 17.22
CA SER A 550 -4.46 -4.58 17.32
C SER A 550 -4.17 -3.96 15.95
N TYR A 551 -3.56 -4.69 15.03
CA TYR A 551 -3.39 -4.26 13.64
C TYR A 551 -4.75 -4.08 12.94
N VAL A 552 -5.64 -5.07 13.00
CA VAL A 552 -6.98 -4.97 12.37
C VAL A 552 -7.78 -3.78 12.94
N THR A 553 -7.81 -3.60 14.26
CA THR A 553 -8.55 -2.51 14.91
C THR A 553 -7.96 -1.13 14.58
N THR A 554 -6.63 -0.98 14.56
CA THR A 554 -5.94 0.26 14.15
C THR A 554 -6.27 0.62 12.71
N LEU A 555 -6.14 -0.35 11.79
CA LEU A 555 -6.32 -0.10 10.36
C LEU A 555 -7.79 0.12 10.00
N SER A 556 -8.71 -0.51 10.74
CA SER A 556 -10.15 -0.24 10.64
C SER A 556 -10.48 1.18 11.08
N CYS A 557 -9.89 1.66 12.19
CA CYS A 557 -10.04 3.06 12.63
C CYS A 557 -9.61 4.02 11.51
N PHE A 558 -8.41 3.81 10.95
CA PHE A 558 -7.93 4.64 9.83
C PHE A 558 -8.83 4.54 8.59
N ALA A 559 -9.36 3.35 8.28
CA ALA A 559 -10.28 3.17 7.16
C ALA A 559 -11.60 3.92 7.35
N PHE A 560 -12.18 3.92 8.56
CA PHE A 560 -13.40 4.70 8.86
C PHE A 560 -13.14 6.21 8.75
N VAL A 561 -12.01 6.70 9.29
CA VAL A 561 -11.63 8.12 9.17
C VAL A 561 -11.39 8.49 7.70
N ALA A 562 -10.68 7.66 6.95
CA ALA A 562 -10.46 7.86 5.52
C ALA A 562 -11.78 7.88 4.74
N LEU A 563 -12.72 6.98 5.04
CA LEU A 563 -14.06 7.00 4.46
C LEU A 563 -14.81 8.29 4.76
N VAL A 564 -14.74 8.83 5.99
CA VAL A 564 -15.35 10.14 6.32
C VAL A 564 -14.78 11.22 5.41
N VAL A 565 -13.45 11.29 5.27
CA VAL A 565 -12.77 12.28 4.43
C VAL A 565 -13.21 12.15 2.96
N PHE A 566 -13.11 10.96 2.38
CA PHE A 566 -13.49 10.76 0.96
C PHE A 566 -14.98 10.97 0.73
N TYR A 567 -15.84 10.47 1.61
CA TYR A 567 -17.29 10.65 1.51
C TYR A 567 -17.69 12.12 1.59
N TYR A 568 -17.12 12.85 2.54
CA TYR A 568 -17.38 14.28 2.70
C TYR A 568 -16.89 15.10 1.48
N LEU A 569 -15.66 14.86 1.03
CA LEU A 569 -15.06 15.62 -0.08
C LEU A 569 -15.72 15.32 -1.43
N VAL A 570 -16.04 14.05 -1.70
CA VAL A 570 -16.50 13.58 -3.02
C VAL A 570 -18.01 13.56 -3.15
N ASP A 571 -18.73 13.01 -2.17
CA ASP A 571 -20.17 12.77 -2.29
C ASP A 571 -21.02 13.88 -1.65
N VAL A 572 -20.57 14.47 -0.53
CA VAL A 572 -21.28 15.55 0.19
C VAL A 572 -20.97 16.93 -0.39
N LYS A 573 -19.73 17.42 -0.25
CA LYS A 573 -19.33 18.77 -0.69
C LYS A 573 -19.05 18.84 -2.20
N ARG A 574 -18.73 17.71 -2.84
CA ARG A 574 -18.35 17.62 -4.26
C ARG A 574 -17.22 18.58 -4.65
N TRP A 575 -16.35 18.93 -3.70
CA TRP A 575 -15.16 19.75 -3.97
C TRP A 575 -14.18 19.03 -4.87
N TRP A 576 -14.17 17.70 -4.79
CA TRP A 576 -13.33 16.86 -5.60
C TRP A 576 -14.15 15.77 -6.27
N SER A 577 -13.87 15.54 -7.56
CA SER A 577 -14.53 14.47 -8.31
C SER A 577 -13.96 13.08 -8.01
N GLY A 578 -12.93 12.96 -7.17
CA GLY A 578 -12.22 11.69 -6.94
C GLY A 578 -11.25 11.29 -8.07
N ALA A 579 -11.12 12.11 -9.12
CA ALA A 579 -10.13 11.92 -10.18
C ALA A 579 -8.72 12.32 -9.69
N PRO A 580 -7.66 11.59 -10.05
CA PRO A 580 -7.64 10.46 -10.99
C PRO A 580 -7.90 9.09 -10.34
N PHE A 581 -7.98 9.00 -9.01
CA PHE A 581 -7.94 7.70 -8.32
C PHE A 581 -9.19 6.83 -8.55
N PHE A 582 -10.37 7.40 -8.81
CA PHE A 582 -11.52 6.52 -9.07
C PHE A 582 -11.37 5.66 -10.34
N TYR A 583 -10.51 6.03 -11.31
CA TYR A 583 -10.25 5.23 -12.52
C TYR A 583 -9.62 3.86 -12.19
N PRO A 584 -8.45 3.77 -11.53
CA PRO A 584 -7.88 2.49 -11.11
C PRO A 584 -8.81 1.76 -10.13
N GLY A 585 -9.56 2.49 -9.28
CA GLY A 585 -10.55 1.89 -8.39
C GLY A 585 -11.65 1.11 -9.12
N MET A 586 -12.10 1.56 -10.28
CA MET A 586 -13.11 0.87 -11.09
C MET A 586 -12.58 -0.38 -11.81
N ASN A 587 -11.26 -0.48 -12.02
CA ASN A 587 -10.57 -1.55 -12.75
C ASN A 587 -9.48 -2.22 -11.88
N SER A 588 -9.78 -2.40 -10.59
CA SER A 588 -8.73 -2.70 -9.62
C SER A 588 -8.03 -4.04 -9.84
N ILE A 589 -8.77 -5.07 -10.27
CA ILE A 589 -8.17 -6.39 -10.50
C ILE A 589 -7.22 -6.38 -11.70
N LEU A 590 -7.58 -5.65 -12.77
CA LEU A 590 -6.76 -5.56 -13.97
C LEU A 590 -5.45 -4.84 -13.66
N VAL A 591 -5.52 -3.72 -12.95
CA VAL A 591 -4.32 -2.96 -12.55
C VAL A 591 -3.45 -3.78 -11.60
N TYR A 592 -4.04 -4.51 -10.64
CA TYR A 592 -3.28 -5.40 -9.75
C TYR A 592 -2.61 -6.55 -10.51
N VAL A 593 -3.35 -7.34 -11.29
CA VAL A 593 -2.75 -8.47 -12.03
C VAL A 593 -1.74 -7.95 -13.04
N GLY A 594 -2.06 -6.85 -13.72
CA GLY A 594 -1.20 -6.25 -14.72
C GLY A 594 0.13 -5.76 -14.15
N HIS A 595 0.14 -5.08 -13.01
CA HIS A 595 1.40 -4.52 -12.48
C HIS A 595 2.38 -5.60 -12.03
N GLU A 596 1.89 -6.73 -11.50
CA GLU A 596 2.69 -7.91 -11.14
C GLU A 596 3.22 -8.62 -12.38
N VAL A 597 2.35 -8.89 -13.36
CA VAL A 597 2.74 -9.63 -14.59
C VAL A 597 3.74 -8.83 -15.43
N PHE A 598 3.59 -7.52 -15.52
CA PHE A 598 4.44 -6.65 -16.31
C PHE A 598 5.57 -5.98 -15.51
N GLU A 599 5.84 -6.44 -14.28
CA GLU A 599 6.77 -5.77 -13.37
C GLU A 599 8.19 -5.62 -13.96
N GLU A 600 8.68 -6.67 -14.62
CA GLU A 600 10.03 -6.72 -15.18
C GLU A 600 10.14 -6.18 -16.63
N TYR A 601 9.04 -5.67 -17.19
CA TYR A 601 8.97 -5.26 -18.60
C TYR A 601 8.98 -3.75 -18.78
N PHE A 602 9.58 -3.28 -19.88
CA PHE A 602 9.45 -1.90 -20.33
C PHE A 602 7.98 -1.61 -20.69
N PRO A 603 7.39 -0.44 -20.32
CA PRO A 603 8.01 0.74 -19.70
C PRO A 603 8.00 0.79 -18.17
N PHE A 604 7.59 -0.28 -17.49
CA PHE A 604 7.46 -0.31 -16.02
C PHE A 604 8.81 -0.49 -15.32
N ARG A 605 9.75 -1.18 -15.97
CA ARG A 605 11.14 -1.32 -15.53
C ARG A 605 12.09 -1.10 -16.69
N TRP A 606 13.15 -0.34 -16.45
CA TRP A 606 14.22 -0.13 -17.41
C TRP A 606 15.59 -0.23 -16.73
N LYS A 607 16.65 -0.30 -17.53
CA LYS A 607 18.00 -0.36 -17.00
C LYS A 607 18.44 1.02 -16.51
N MET A 608 18.65 1.14 -15.20
CA MET A 608 19.16 2.33 -14.53
C MET A 608 20.65 2.56 -14.86
N ALA A 609 21.07 3.82 -14.88
CA ALA A 609 22.47 4.20 -15.02
C ALA A 609 23.21 3.99 -13.69
N ASN A 610 22.62 4.46 -12.58
CA ASN A 610 23.08 4.23 -11.23
C ASN A 610 22.01 3.51 -10.38
N SER A 611 22.14 2.19 -10.29
CA SER A 611 21.24 1.35 -9.48
C SER A 611 21.36 1.57 -7.96
N GLN A 612 22.36 2.33 -7.51
CA GLN A 612 22.60 2.72 -6.12
C GLN A 612 22.04 4.11 -5.79
N SER A 613 21.28 4.75 -6.69
CA SER A 613 20.66 6.07 -6.43
C SER A 613 19.17 5.96 -6.12
N HIS A 614 18.74 6.51 -4.97
CA HIS A 614 17.31 6.64 -4.63
C HIS A 614 16.53 7.43 -5.69
N ALA A 615 17.16 8.39 -6.37
CA ALA A 615 16.50 9.27 -7.33
C ALA A 615 16.03 8.47 -8.56
N GLU A 616 16.86 7.58 -9.10
CA GLU A 616 16.52 6.75 -10.26
C GLU A 616 15.42 5.73 -9.94
N HIS A 617 15.52 5.04 -8.79
CA HIS A 617 14.45 4.14 -8.33
C HIS A 617 13.13 4.88 -8.12
N LEU A 618 13.17 6.06 -7.51
CA LEU A 618 11.97 6.87 -7.27
C LEU A 618 11.33 7.31 -8.59
N ALA A 619 12.13 7.82 -9.53
CA ALA A 619 11.66 8.23 -10.85
C ALA A 619 11.03 7.05 -11.60
N GLN A 620 11.68 5.87 -11.59
CA GLN A 620 11.15 4.67 -12.22
C GLN A 620 9.79 4.28 -11.64
N ASN A 621 9.69 4.19 -10.33
CA ASN A 621 8.47 3.74 -9.67
C ASN A 621 7.33 4.72 -9.88
N LEU A 622 7.60 6.03 -9.82
CA LEU A 622 6.58 7.07 -10.08
C LEU A 622 6.09 7.04 -11.53
N VAL A 623 6.97 6.84 -12.50
CA VAL A 623 6.59 6.73 -13.92
C VAL A 623 5.75 5.48 -14.13
N ALA A 624 6.20 4.32 -13.64
CA ALA A 624 5.47 3.06 -13.74
C ALA A 624 4.06 3.14 -13.14
N THR A 625 3.93 3.71 -11.93
CA THR A 625 2.62 3.93 -11.29
C THR A 625 1.76 4.91 -12.09
N SER A 626 2.35 6.00 -12.62
CA SER A 626 1.62 6.98 -13.43
C SER A 626 1.07 6.36 -14.72
N ILE A 627 1.84 5.46 -15.36
CA ILE A 627 1.40 4.72 -16.55
C ILE A 627 0.19 3.85 -16.22
N TRP A 628 0.17 3.15 -15.09
CA TRP A 628 -1.01 2.37 -14.66
C TRP A 628 -2.26 3.24 -14.44
N VAL A 629 -2.10 4.44 -13.88
CA VAL A 629 -3.21 5.39 -13.75
C VAL A 629 -3.73 5.84 -15.12
N VAL A 630 -2.84 6.08 -16.08
CA VAL A 630 -3.20 6.43 -17.47
C VAL A 630 -3.90 5.25 -18.16
N ILE A 631 -3.39 4.02 -18.02
CA ILE A 631 -4.04 2.81 -18.56
C ILE A 631 -5.45 2.67 -17.99
N ALA A 632 -5.61 2.82 -16.67
CA ALA A 632 -6.93 2.76 -16.02
C ALA A 632 -7.88 3.86 -16.54
N TYR A 633 -7.36 5.06 -16.81
CA TYR A 633 -8.11 6.15 -17.43
C TYR A 633 -8.56 5.80 -18.87
N LEU A 634 -7.67 5.22 -19.69
CA LEU A 634 -8.01 4.80 -21.06
C LEU A 634 -9.08 3.71 -21.06
N LEU A 635 -8.96 2.71 -20.17
CA LEU A 635 -9.96 1.66 -20.00
C LEU A 635 -11.32 2.23 -19.58
N TYR A 636 -11.31 3.19 -18.65
CA TYR A 636 -12.52 3.90 -18.24
C TYR A 636 -13.16 4.64 -19.42
N ARG A 637 -12.37 5.31 -20.28
CA ARG A 637 -12.85 6.03 -21.47
C ARG A 637 -13.48 5.07 -22.49
N LYS A 638 -12.88 3.90 -22.70
CA LYS A 638 -13.41 2.84 -23.57
C LYS A 638 -14.54 2.04 -22.92
N LYS A 639 -14.94 2.37 -21.68
CA LYS A 639 -15.97 1.66 -20.89
C LYS A 639 -15.67 0.17 -20.69
N ILE A 640 -14.39 -0.21 -20.69
CA ILE A 640 -13.94 -1.57 -20.43
C ILE A 640 -13.78 -1.72 -18.92
N PHE A 641 -14.56 -2.63 -18.33
CA PHE A 641 -14.52 -2.92 -16.90
C PHE A 641 -14.33 -4.41 -16.66
N TRP A 642 -13.12 -4.82 -16.29
CA TRP A 642 -12.88 -6.22 -15.93
C TRP A 642 -13.37 -6.47 -14.51
N LYS A 643 -14.39 -7.32 -14.39
CA LYS A 643 -14.93 -7.80 -13.12
C LYS A 643 -14.90 -9.32 -13.10
N ILE A 644 -14.60 -9.86 -11.93
CA ILE A 644 -14.69 -11.30 -11.62
C ILE A 644 -16.00 -11.55 -10.89
#